data_AF-A0A8H7XSA5-F1
#
_entry.id   AF-A0A8H7XSA5-F1
#
_cell.length_a   1.000
_cell.length_b   1.000
_cell.length_c   1.000
_cell.angle_alpha   90.00
_cell.angle_beta   90.00
_cell.angle_gamma   90.00
#
_symmetry.space_group_name_H-M   'P 1'
#
loop_
_entity.id
_entity.type
_entity.pdbx_description
1 polymer ?
#
loop_
_entity_poly.entity_id
_entity_poly.type
_entity_poly.pdbx_seq_one_letter_code
_entity_poly.pdbx_strand_id
1 'polypeptide(L)'
;MPKSGNAHVIDAFNRNFGITDNNKWTLVLSIFYVGYCLLEMPANVLQRHIGANRFFFLSLTFWGLSSLSVVYAKGYGGILVLRVLMGIGEAGYYAGMIYYLSFWYKRNELALRISLCMTGTLPGAIGGLLAFGLVRAHTSVLTGWQFLFLVEAIPTLIMAVMILFFLPSFPFSAGFLSPRERAIAQARLNRDHKPQSHGGMNGWKGFKAIISDINAWLFMLIYASFNVGVATVSYFLPTLIKNLGFSSINAQGLTVAPYVVGWFMVFLQALHSDRTRERGYHIMASCAVSFIGYIILATSVQKSVGAAYFALFLVVGGNYSLFPLVMSWAANAFSPTSKRGVGTAFIVSISNCVSIASPQIYFDPEDSFRKGHAISAACLLLAFLATATLKIRLSLLNKRNAQRLSSLSKQEKDKVPQLSDEEIWDNDPRYGLRYITGFLVVGRSQFLPPYSLFSASIMFTLTTKTKETLDAILAQAVADGKVPGASIVVGTPDEDIYFGAAGHKVLNEPSSGEIDEDTVFWVCSHTKLLTTIAGLQLIESGKLAYETPVEDIIPELKDPVVVDDISSETSAFRPAENKILIKHLLNHTSGLYYSQLAKASADDLTLGYTSAPYNGNFSVEQFFKIIRERFPSVPLAFEPGTGWNYGWGCDILGFVIERTTGKSLHEYCKEHIFEPLGMKSGFYVTPEMREKRVHLTYRNKEGKLERWANQLGTIEPDPTKAHFLQGGIGLYTTLKDYLAMLRHLLLVKEGRAQNPILSVETVNSLFALSIPQYLHKSVELFSTWKNVGFGIGLCLATEDWPGGRRKGSGFWYGWAGTYYFLDPETGIAVVYGSQVLPTRDPEVVKLWDQLEKALYANAEETDD
;
A
#
# COMPACT_ATOMS: atom_id res chain seq x y z
N MET A 1 -22.86 5.63 -26.08
CA MET A 1 -22.64 6.72 -27.06
C MET A 1 -22.37 6.23 -28.50
N PRO A 2 -21.50 5.24 -28.77
CA PRO A 2 -21.18 4.82 -30.15
C PRO A 2 -22.40 4.26 -30.92
N LYS A 3 -23.34 3.62 -30.22
CA LYS A 3 -24.57 3.06 -30.81
C LYS A 3 -25.39 4.04 -31.64
N SER A 4 -25.47 5.31 -31.26
CA SER A 4 -26.24 6.28 -32.03
C SER A 4 -25.56 6.56 -33.38
N GLY A 5 -24.23 6.63 -33.40
CA GLY A 5 -23.44 6.72 -34.65
C GLY A 5 -23.59 5.47 -35.51
N ASN A 6 -23.52 4.28 -34.90
CA ASN A 6 -23.77 3.01 -35.58
C ASN A 6 -25.19 2.91 -36.13
N ALA A 7 -26.19 3.42 -35.41
CA ALA A 7 -27.57 3.44 -35.85
C ALA A 7 -27.81 4.48 -36.97
N HIS A 8 -27.13 5.62 -36.91
CA HIS A 8 -27.29 6.69 -37.90
C HIS A 8 -26.84 6.29 -39.31
N VAL A 9 -25.90 5.36 -39.46
CA VAL A 9 -25.53 4.83 -40.79
C VAL A 9 -26.61 3.90 -41.39
N ILE A 10 -27.71 3.64 -40.67
CA ILE A 10 -28.82 2.77 -41.07
C ILE A 10 -30.05 3.63 -41.43
N ASP A 11 -30.50 3.54 -42.68
CA ASP A 11 -31.57 4.40 -43.21
C ASP A 11 -32.92 4.22 -42.48
N ALA A 12 -33.21 3.01 -41.99
CA ALA A 12 -34.42 2.74 -41.23
C ALA A 12 -34.49 3.55 -39.91
N PHE A 13 -33.35 3.77 -39.25
CA PHE A 13 -33.26 4.59 -38.03
C PHE A 13 -33.57 6.05 -38.35
N ASN A 14 -32.92 6.60 -39.39
CA ASN A 14 -33.13 8.01 -39.78
C ASN A 14 -34.58 8.27 -40.21
N ARG A 15 -35.19 7.34 -40.95
CA ARG A 15 -36.61 7.44 -41.33
C ARG A 15 -37.54 7.39 -40.12
N ASN A 16 -37.30 6.51 -39.15
CA ASN A 16 -38.14 6.40 -37.94
C ASN A 16 -38.17 7.70 -37.11
N PHE A 17 -37.04 8.41 -37.05
CA PHE A 17 -36.90 9.63 -36.26
C PHE A 17 -36.96 10.93 -37.09
N GLY A 18 -37.17 10.85 -38.40
CA GLY A 18 -37.24 12.04 -39.27
C GLY A 18 -35.95 12.85 -39.33
N ILE A 19 -34.80 12.17 -39.23
CA ILE A 19 -33.46 12.76 -39.35
C ILE A 19 -33.16 12.89 -40.85
N THR A 20 -33.46 14.05 -41.41
CA THR A 20 -33.43 14.33 -42.86
C THR A 20 -32.12 14.94 -43.34
N ASP A 21 -31.38 15.55 -42.42
CA ASP A 21 -30.19 16.35 -42.72
C ASP A 21 -29.21 16.27 -41.54
N ASN A 22 -28.01 16.76 -41.79
CA ASN A 22 -26.94 16.70 -40.81
C ASN A 22 -27.18 17.64 -39.62
N ASN A 23 -27.90 18.77 -39.79
CA ASN A 23 -28.23 19.68 -38.69
C ASN A 23 -29.11 19.00 -37.64
N LYS A 24 -30.10 18.22 -38.08
CA LYS A 24 -30.90 17.39 -37.18
C LYS A 24 -30.07 16.33 -36.48
N TRP A 25 -29.15 15.69 -37.20
CA TRP A 25 -28.29 14.68 -36.62
C TRP A 25 -27.34 15.25 -35.56
N THR A 26 -26.65 16.35 -35.86
CA THR A 26 -25.75 17.00 -34.92
C THR A 26 -26.52 17.50 -33.69
N LEU A 27 -27.75 18.00 -33.84
CA LEU A 27 -28.59 18.37 -32.68
C LEU A 27 -28.96 17.17 -31.82
N VAL A 28 -29.33 16.02 -32.41
CA VAL A 28 -29.58 14.76 -31.68
C VAL A 28 -28.34 14.35 -30.88
N LEU A 29 -27.14 14.55 -31.41
CA LEU A 29 -25.90 14.29 -30.70
C LEU A 29 -25.66 15.30 -29.57
N SER A 30 -25.75 16.61 -29.86
CA SER A 30 -25.46 17.71 -28.93
C SER A 30 -26.41 17.79 -27.74
N ILE A 31 -27.71 17.55 -27.93
CA ILE A 31 -28.72 17.79 -26.88
C ILE A 31 -28.54 16.86 -25.66
N PHE A 32 -27.91 15.71 -25.85
CA PHE A 32 -27.50 14.82 -24.75
C PHE A 32 -26.65 15.56 -23.71
N TYR A 33 -25.73 16.40 -24.18
CA TYR A 33 -24.81 17.11 -23.30
C TYR A 33 -25.49 18.20 -22.49
N VAL A 34 -26.70 18.64 -22.85
CA VAL A 34 -27.49 19.57 -22.04
C VAL A 34 -27.88 18.92 -20.72
N GLY A 35 -28.50 17.73 -20.76
CA GLY A 35 -28.85 16.97 -19.56
C GLY A 35 -27.61 16.56 -18.74
N TYR A 36 -26.57 16.12 -19.45
CA TYR A 36 -25.29 15.73 -18.84
C TYR A 36 -24.63 16.88 -18.07
N CYS A 37 -24.37 18.02 -18.73
CA CYS A 37 -23.62 19.13 -18.12
C CYS A 37 -24.38 19.80 -16.97
N LEU A 38 -25.71 19.91 -17.07
CA LEU A 38 -26.53 20.50 -16.01
C LEU A 38 -26.50 19.69 -14.71
N LEU A 39 -26.44 18.36 -14.84
CA LEU A 39 -26.53 17.46 -13.69
C LEU A 39 -25.20 16.84 -13.27
N GLU A 40 -24.12 16.97 -14.05
CA GLU A 40 -22.80 16.39 -13.72
C GLU A 40 -22.33 16.79 -12.31
N MET A 41 -22.38 18.09 -11.98
CA MET A 41 -22.01 18.61 -10.65
C MET A 41 -22.97 18.11 -9.56
N PRO A 42 -24.31 18.31 -9.66
CA PRO A 42 -25.27 17.74 -8.70
C PRO A 42 -25.15 16.23 -8.49
N ALA A 43 -24.95 15.45 -9.56
CA ALA A 43 -24.86 14.00 -9.51
C ALA A 43 -23.61 13.54 -8.74
N ASN A 44 -22.47 14.19 -8.95
CA ASN A 44 -21.24 13.90 -8.17
C ASN A 44 -21.40 14.26 -6.67
N VAL A 45 -22.16 15.31 -6.34
CA VAL A 45 -22.50 15.61 -4.94
C VAL A 45 -23.43 14.53 -4.37
N LEU A 46 -24.45 14.14 -5.13
CA LEU A 46 -25.40 13.09 -4.73
C LEU A 46 -24.68 11.77 -4.41
N GLN A 47 -23.72 11.34 -5.24
CA GLN A 47 -22.94 10.12 -4.99
C GLN A 47 -22.25 10.13 -3.61
N ARG A 48 -21.73 11.27 -3.16
CA ARG A 48 -21.10 11.39 -1.84
C ARG A 48 -22.08 11.15 -0.71
N HIS A 49 -23.34 11.52 -0.89
CA HIS A 49 -24.37 11.37 0.13
C HIS A 49 -24.96 9.95 0.18
N ILE A 50 -25.21 9.33 -0.98
CA ILE A 50 -25.90 8.04 -1.04
C ILE A 50 -24.96 6.84 -1.19
N GLY A 51 -23.67 7.06 -1.42
CA GLY A 51 -22.66 6.02 -1.69
C GLY A 51 -22.59 5.63 -3.17
N ALA A 52 -21.47 5.02 -3.57
CA ALA A 52 -21.19 4.68 -4.96
C ALA A 52 -22.17 3.63 -5.52
N ASN A 53 -22.51 2.61 -4.75
CA ASN A 53 -23.38 1.52 -5.21
C ASN A 53 -24.80 1.99 -5.55
N ARG A 54 -25.45 2.75 -4.65
CA ARG A 54 -26.79 3.30 -4.88
C ARG A 54 -26.80 4.32 -6.01
N PHE A 55 -25.77 5.16 -6.08
CA PHE A 55 -25.64 6.14 -7.14
C PHE A 55 -25.51 5.50 -8.52
N PHE A 56 -24.58 4.56 -8.70
CA PHE A 56 -24.40 3.87 -9.98
C PHE A 56 -25.61 3.02 -10.34
N PHE A 57 -26.30 2.42 -9.37
CA PHE A 57 -27.59 1.76 -9.62
C PHE A 57 -28.62 2.73 -10.22
N LEU A 58 -28.84 3.89 -9.58
CA LEU A 58 -29.82 4.89 -10.07
C LEU A 58 -29.43 5.42 -11.46
N SER A 59 -28.16 5.79 -11.63
CA SER A 59 -27.60 6.31 -12.89
C SER A 59 -27.75 5.30 -14.04
N LEU A 60 -27.27 4.07 -13.85
CA LEU A 60 -27.32 3.03 -14.88
C LEU A 60 -28.75 2.55 -15.16
N THR A 61 -29.62 2.52 -14.15
CA THR A 61 -31.04 2.19 -14.35
C THR A 61 -31.71 3.26 -15.20
N PHE A 62 -31.52 4.54 -14.89
CA PHE A 62 -32.11 5.63 -15.65
C PHE A 62 -31.58 5.70 -17.08
N TRP A 63 -30.27 5.53 -17.26
CA TRP A 63 -29.63 5.45 -18.57
C TRP A 63 -30.11 4.24 -19.37
N GLY A 64 -30.18 3.06 -18.75
CA GLY A 64 -30.65 1.82 -19.35
C GLY A 64 -32.11 1.89 -19.79
N LEU A 65 -33.02 2.38 -18.95
CA LEU A 65 -34.43 2.55 -19.29
C LEU A 65 -34.63 3.57 -20.41
N SER A 66 -33.89 4.68 -20.37
CA SER A 66 -33.91 5.68 -21.45
C SER A 66 -33.41 5.08 -22.77
N SER A 67 -32.33 4.28 -22.73
CA SER A 67 -31.80 3.57 -23.89
C SER A 67 -32.77 2.53 -24.44
N LEU A 68 -33.42 1.76 -23.57
CA LEU A 68 -34.41 0.75 -23.96
C LEU A 68 -35.62 1.41 -24.63
N SER A 69 -36.03 2.59 -24.15
CA SER A 69 -37.17 3.34 -24.69
C SER A 69 -36.96 3.79 -26.14
N VAL A 70 -35.71 3.93 -26.61
CA VAL A 70 -35.42 4.28 -28.02
C VAL A 70 -35.90 3.19 -28.99
N VAL A 71 -35.96 1.93 -28.55
CA VAL A 71 -36.45 0.80 -29.35
C VAL A 71 -37.87 1.05 -29.84
N TYR A 72 -38.71 1.68 -29.03
CA TYR A 72 -40.13 1.88 -29.32
C TYR A 72 -40.49 3.33 -29.67
N ALA A 73 -39.56 4.27 -29.47
CA ALA A 73 -39.79 5.68 -29.75
C ALA A 73 -39.88 5.96 -31.25
N LYS A 74 -40.68 6.98 -31.60
CA LYS A 74 -40.87 7.46 -32.97
C LYS A 74 -40.83 8.97 -33.02
N GLY A 75 -40.39 9.49 -34.16
CA GLY A 75 -40.39 10.93 -34.43
C GLY A 75 -39.27 11.71 -33.75
N TYR A 76 -38.95 12.86 -34.35
CA TYR A 76 -37.76 13.64 -34.01
C TYR A 76 -37.77 14.14 -32.55
N GLY A 77 -38.92 14.63 -32.06
CA GLY A 77 -39.05 15.05 -30.66
C GLY A 77 -38.78 13.91 -29.66
N GLY A 78 -39.21 12.68 -29.98
CA GLY A 78 -39.02 11.51 -29.13
C GLY A 78 -37.54 11.18 -28.91
N ILE A 79 -36.74 11.19 -29.99
CA ILE A 79 -35.30 10.94 -29.84
C ILE A 79 -34.59 12.08 -29.10
N LEU A 80 -34.99 13.34 -29.30
CA LEU A 80 -34.40 14.47 -28.56
C LEU A 80 -34.64 14.36 -27.06
N VAL A 81 -35.88 14.06 -26.64
CA VAL A 81 -36.22 13.86 -25.22
C VAL A 81 -35.42 12.70 -24.63
N LEU A 82 -35.38 11.56 -25.31
CA LEU A 82 -34.62 10.41 -24.84
C LEU A 82 -33.11 10.68 -24.76
N ARG A 83 -32.56 11.50 -25.65
CA ARG A 83 -31.15 11.91 -25.58
C ARG A 83 -30.87 12.77 -24.34
N VAL A 84 -31.78 13.69 -23.99
CA VAL A 84 -31.67 14.46 -22.73
C VAL A 84 -31.73 13.52 -21.52
N LEU A 85 -32.68 12.58 -21.49
CA LEU A 85 -32.82 11.62 -20.38
C LEU A 85 -31.61 10.70 -20.25
N MET A 86 -31.01 10.26 -21.37
CA MET A 86 -29.74 9.54 -21.32
C MET A 86 -28.61 10.40 -20.77
N GLY A 87 -28.55 11.69 -21.13
CA GLY A 87 -27.58 12.64 -20.59
C GLY A 87 -27.72 12.80 -19.09
N ILE A 88 -28.95 12.90 -18.58
CA ILE A 88 -29.27 12.93 -17.16
C ILE A 88 -28.81 11.63 -16.46
N GLY A 89 -29.05 10.47 -17.08
CA GLY A 89 -28.66 9.18 -16.51
C GLY A 89 -27.14 8.96 -16.47
N GLU A 90 -26.42 9.43 -17.48
CA GLU A 90 -24.96 9.30 -17.58
C GLU A 90 -24.21 10.39 -16.77
N ALA A 91 -24.91 11.44 -16.34
CA ALA A 91 -24.34 12.51 -15.53
C ALA A 91 -23.74 11.99 -14.22
N GLY A 92 -22.51 12.40 -13.94
CA GLY A 92 -21.74 12.00 -12.76
C GLY A 92 -21.15 10.59 -12.84
N TYR A 93 -21.38 9.81 -13.90
CA TYR A 93 -20.78 8.48 -14.03
C TYR A 93 -19.25 8.56 -14.10
N TYR A 94 -18.71 9.42 -14.96
CA TYR A 94 -17.26 9.46 -15.20
C TYR A 94 -16.48 10.01 -14.01
N ALA A 95 -16.84 11.21 -13.57
CA ALA A 95 -16.24 11.83 -12.40
C ALA A 95 -16.49 10.99 -11.14
N GLY A 96 -17.66 10.37 -11.03
CA GLY A 96 -18.00 9.51 -9.92
C GLY A 96 -17.22 8.22 -9.87
N MET A 97 -16.89 7.63 -11.02
CA MET A 97 -16.02 6.45 -11.11
C MET A 97 -14.58 6.80 -10.77
N ILE A 98 -14.06 7.94 -11.22
CA ILE A 98 -12.71 8.40 -10.85
C ILE A 98 -12.64 8.65 -9.33
N TYR A 99 -13.67 9.29 -8.77
CA TYR A 99 -13.79 9.50 -7.34
C TYR A 99 -13.85 8.18 -6.58
N TYR A 100 -14.67 7.22 -7.04
CA TYR A 100 -14.73 5.88 -6.49
C TYR A 100 -13.36 5.20 -6.51
N LEU A 101 -12.68 5.13 -7.67
CA LEU A 101 -11.36 4.50 -7.82
C LEU A 101 -10.29 5.15 -6.93
N SER A 102 -10.40 6.45 -6.64
CA SER A 102 -9.48 7.13 -5.72
C SER A 102 -9.54 6.61 -4.28
N PHE A 103 -10.64 5.93 -3.91
CA PHE A 103 -10.77 5.22 -2.64
C PHE A 103 -10.24 3.80 -2.68
N TRP A 104 -9.78 3.28 -3.81
CA TRP A 104 -9.31 1.90 -3.93
C TRP A 104 -7.85 1.79 -4.36
N TYR A 105 -7.32 2.83 -5.03
CA TYR A 105 -6.00 2.79 -5.64
C TYR A 105 -5.15 4.02 -5.28
N LYS A 106 -3.83 3.81 -5.27
CA LYS A 106 -2.81 4.83 -5.01
C LYS A 106 -2.63 5.79 -6.19
N ARG A 107 -2.06 6.97 -5.95
CA ARG A 107 -1.76 8.02 -6.95
C ARG A 107 -0.90 7.54 -8.12
N ASN A 108 0.01 6.59 -7.87
CA ASN A 108 0.89 5.98 -8.86
C ASN A 108 0.28 4.73 -9.54
N GLU A 109 -0.90 4.30 -9.13
CA GLU A 109 -1.64 3.18 -9.72
C GLU A 109 -2.86 3.69 -10.51
N LEU A 110 -3.26 4.95 -10.31
CA LEU A 110 -4.57 5.45 -10.71
C LEU A 110 -4.76 5.56 -12.23
N ALA A 111 -3.73 5.87 -13.03
CA ALA A 111 -3.92 6.04 -14.49
C ALA A 111 -4.24 4.70 -15.16
N LEU A 112 -3.54 3.63 -14.77
CA LEU A 112 -3.81 2.27 -15.22
C LEU A 112 -5.20 1.78 -14.81
N ARG A 113 -5.67 2.16 -13.62
CA ARG A 113 -6.99 1.73 -13.12
C ARG A 113 -8.12 2.48 -13.81
N ILE A 114 -7.95 3.80 -14.03
CA ILE A 114 -8.88 4.60 -14.84
C ILE A 114 -8.91 4.04 -16.27
N SER A 115 -7.75 3.71 -16.87
CA SER A 115 -7.75 3.15 -18.21
C SER A 115 -8.51 1.83 -18.24
N LEU A 116 -8.19 0.85 -17.39
CA LEU A 116 -8.91 -0.43 -17.32
C LEU A 116 -10.43 -0.29 -17.18
N CYS A 117 -10.89 0.64 -16.33
CA CYS A 117 -12.32 0.85 -16.11
C CYS A 117 -13.00 1.70 -17.19
N MET A 118 -12.26 2.59 -17.86
CA MET A 118 -12.84 3.72 -18.60
C MET A 118 -12.14 4.01 -19.94
N THR A 119 -11.60 3.00 -20.64
CA THR A 119 -10.88 3.26 -21.91
C THR A 119 -11.77 3.84 -23.01
N GLY A 120 -13.08 3.54 -23.03
CA GLY A 120 -14.01 3.89 -24.12
C GLY A 120 -13.76 3.15 -25.45
N THR A 121 -12.51 2.76 -25.73
CA THR A 121 -12.07 2.06 -26.94
C THR A 121 -12.56 0.62 -27.02
N LEU A 122 -12.50 -0.15 -25.94
CA LEU A 122 -12.99 -1.53 -25.93
C LEU A 122 -14.52 -1.60 -26.12
N PRO A 123 -15.33 -0.78 -25.41
CA PRO A 123 -16.75 -0.64 -25.73
C PRO A 123 -17.01 -0.22 -27.18
N GLY A 124 -16.18 0.64 -27.77
CA GLY A 124 -16.27 1.00 -29.19
C GLY A 124 -16.04 -0.18 -30.12
N ALA A 125 -15.02 -1.01 -29.86
CA ALA A 125 -14.73 -2.21 -30.63
C ALA A 125 -15.88 -3.24 -30.53
N ILE A 126 -16.36 -3.52 -29.32
CA ILE A 126 -17.48 -4.44 -29.09
C ILE A 126 -18.74 -3.89 -29.75
N GLY A 127 -19.03 -2.59 -29.60
CA GLY A 127 -20.18 -1.94 -30.22
C GLY A 127 -20.16 -2.02 -31.74
N GLY A 128 -19.01 -1.79 -32.39
CA GLY A 128 -18.84 -1.96 -33.83
C GLY A 128 -19.06 -3.40 -34.29
N LEU A 129 -18.51 -4.38 -33.55
CA LEU A 129 -18.66 -5.81 -33.84
C LEU A 129 -20.12 -6.27 -33.69
N LEU A 130 -20.77 -5.90 -32.59
CA LEU A 130 -22.19 -6.19 -32.36
C LEU A 130 -23.03 -5.57 -33.46
N ALA A 131 -22.73 -4.33 -33.85
CA ALA A 131 -23.50 -3.65 -34.87
C ALA A 131 -23.30 -4.25 -36.27
N PHE A 132 -22.07 -4.67 -36.62
CA PHE A 132 -21.80 -5.43 -37.84
C PHE A 132 -22.63 -6.72 -37.98
N GLY A 133 -22.87 -7.42 -36.86
CA GLY A 133 -23.70 -8.64 -36.81
C GLY A 133 -25.21 -8.36 -36.74
N LEU A 134 -25.64 -7.59 -35.73
CA LEU A 134 -27.05 -7.39 -35.38
C LEU A 134 -27.82 -6.52 -36.37
N VAL A 135 -27.16 -5.64 -37.11
CA VAL A 135 -27.84 -4.80 -38.12
C VAL A 135 -28.44 -5.64 -39.26
N ARG A 136 -27.96 -6.87 -39.45
CA ARG A 136 -28.50 -7.83 -40.42
C ARG A 136 -29.74 -8.56 -39.91
N ALA A 137 -30.01 -8.51 -38.61
CA ALA A 137 -31.15 -9.18 -38.01
C ALA A 137 -32.45 -8.43 -38.33
N HIS A 138 -33.42 -9.15 -38.86
CA HIS A 138 -34.75 -8.62 -39.15
C HIS A 138 -35.80 -9.61 -38.68
N THR A 139 -36.84 -9.08 -38.03
CA THR A 139 -38.03 -9.84 -37.62
C THR A 139 -39.28 -9.11 -38.10
N SER A 140 -40.45 -9.73 -37.96
CA SER A 140 -41.74 -9.08 -38.29
C SER A 140 -42.05 -7.87 -37.41
N VAL A 141 -41.38 -7.71 -36.26
CA VAL A 141 -41.68 -6.67 -35.25
C VAL A 141 -40.54 -5.67 -35.08
N LEU A 142 -39.28 -6.12 -35.20
CA LEU A 142 -38.07 -5.32 -34.95
C LEU A 142 -37.12 -5.33 -36.13
N THR A 143 -36.49 -4.18 -36.35
CA THR A 143 -35.47 -3.90 -37.36
C THR A 143 -34.06 -3.92 -36.75
N GLY A 144 -33.03 -4.16 -37.57
CA GLY A 144 -31.64 -4.34 -37.12
C GLY A 144 -31.11 -3.30 -36.13
N TRP A 145 -31.45 -2.02 -36.28
CA TRP A 145 -30.97 -0.96 -35.37
C TRP A 145 -31.59 -1.07 -33.97
N GLN A 146 -32.82 -1.58 -33.84
CA GLN A 146 -33.50 -1.74 -32.55
C GLN A 146 -32.81 -2.80 -31.69
N PHE A 147 -32.26 -3.85 -32.30
CA PHE A 147 -31.48 -4.87 -31.60
C PHE A 147 -30.21 -4.30 -30.94
N LEU A 148 -29.59 -3.26 -31.52
CA LEU A 148 -28.44 -2.59 -30.91
C LEU A 148 -28.79 -1.98 -29.56
N PHE A 149 -29.95 -1.31 -29.48
CA PHE A 149 -30.40 -0.70 -28.23
C PHE A 149 -30.84 -1.76 -27.21
N LEU A 150 -31.45 -2.87 -27.64
CA LEU A 150 -31.83 -3.97 -26.74
C LEU A 150 -30.63 -4.65 -26.10
N VAL A 151 -29.66 -5.09 -26.91
CA VAL A 151 -28.49 -5.86 -26.46
C VAL A 151 -27.57 -5.01 -25.58
N GLU A 152 -27.58 -3.70 -25.72
CA GLU A 152 -26.86 -2.83 -24.79
C GLU A 152 -27.67 -2.51 -23.53
N ALA A 153 -28.98 -2.23 -23.64
CA ALA A 153 -29.77 -1.74 -22.51
C ALA A 153 -30.10 -2.85 -21.50
N ILE A 154 -30.45 -4.06 -21.95
CA ILE A 154 -30.87 -5.15 -21.05
C ILE A 154 -29.71 -5.58 -20.13
N PRO A 155 -28.50 -5.91 -20.64
CA PRO A 155 -27.37 -6.24 -19.77
C PRO A 155 -26.98 -5.06 -18.86
N THR A 156 -27.14 -3.82 -19.32
CA THR A 156 -26.91 -2.63 -18.48
C THR A 156 -27.86 -2.59 -17.29
N LEU A 157 -29.15 -2.89 -17.48
CA LEU A 157 -30.14 -2.93 -16.39
C LEU A 157 -29.84 -4.07 -15.41
N ILE A 158 -29.44 -5.24 -15.91
CA ILE A 158 -29.01 -6.36 -15.07
C ILE A 158 -27.77 -5.96 -14.26
N MET A 159 -26.77 -5.34 -14.89
CA MET A 159 -25.57 -4.83 -14.24
C MET A 159 -25.89 -3.77 -13.19
N ALA A 160 -26.85 -2.88 -13.44
CA ALA A 160 -27.29 -1.89 -12.45
C ALA A 160 -27.77 -2.58 -11.16
N VAL A 161 -28.63 -3.60 -11.29
CA VAL A 161 -29.11 -4.40 -10.15
C VAL A 161 -27.95 -5.12 -9.45
N MET A 162 -27.03 -5.72 -10.20
CA MET A 162 -25.84 -6.35 -9.61
C MET A 162 -24.97 -5.36 -8.84
N ILE A 163 -24.75 -4.16 -9.37
CA ILE A 163 -23.99 -3.09 -8.71
C ILE A 163 -24.62 -2.70 -7.38
N LEU A 164 -25.95 -2.67 -7.28
CA LEU A 164 -26.64 -2.34 -6.03
C LEU A 164 -26.26 -3.29 -4.90
N PHE A 165 -26.12 -4.59 -5.19
CA PHE A 165 -25.87 -5.64 -4.20
C PHE A 165 -24.40 -6.02 -4.03
N PHE A 166 -23.59 -5.98 -5.09
CA PHE A 166 -22.23 -6.51 -5.09
C PHE A 166 -21.13 -5.46 -5.11
N LEU A 167 -21.41 -4.20 -5.51
CA LEU A 167 -20.39 -3.16 -5.50
C LEU A 167 -20.30 -2.55 -4.10
N PRO A 168 -19.18 -2.69 -3.38
CA PRO A 168 -19.01 -1.99 -2.12
C PRO A 168 -18.76 -0.50 -2.33
N SER A 169 -19.38 0.35 -1.53
CA SER A 169 -19.18 1.80 -1.64
C SER A 169 -17.79 2.27 -1.18
N PHE A 170 -17.19 1.55 -0.23
CA PHE A 170 -15.87 1.84 0.31
C PHE A 170 -15.08 0.54 0.57
N PRO A 171 -13.74 0.57 0.59
CA PRO A 171 -12.91 -0.60 0.88
C PRO A 171 -13.29 -1.30 2.19
N PHE A 172 -13.63 -0.55 3.24
CA PHE A 172 -14.01 -1.12 4.54
C PHE A 172 -15.41 -1.79 4.53
N SER A 173 -16.24 -1.50 3.53
CA SER A 173 -17.57 -2.11 3.34
C SER A 173 -17.55 -3.34 2.40
N ALA A 174 -16.37 -3.74 1.93
CA ALA A 174 -16.20 -4.74 0.89
C ALA A 174 -16.47 -6.18 1.37
N GLY A 175 -17.69 -6.69 1.11
CA GLY A 175 -18.10 -8.04 1.51
C GLY A 175 -17.17 -9.17 1.06
N PHE A 176 -16.57 -9.04 -0.13
CA PHE A 176 -15.65 -10.04 -0.70
C PHE A 176 -14.23 -9.98 -0.13
N LEU A 177 -13.88 -8.93 0.62
CA LEU A 177 -12.61 -8.83 1.32
C LEU A 177 -12.78 -9.30 2.76
N SER A 178 -11.86 -10.13 3.23
CA SER A 178 -11.71 -10.44 4.65
C SER A 178 -11.45 -9.17 5.47
N PRO A 179 -11.77 -9.13 6.77
CA PRO A 179 -11.47 -7.98 7.64
C PRO A 179 -10.00 -7.52 7.54
N ARG A 180 -9.06 -8.47 7.42
CA ARG A 180 -7.63 -8.20 7.20
C ARG A 180 -7.36 -7.51 5.86
N GLU A 181 -7.92 -8.02 4.76
CA GLU A 181 -7.74 -7.41 3.44
C GLU A 181 -8.36 -6.01 3.37
N ARG A 182 -9.49 -5.77 4.05
CA ARG A 182 -10.08 -4.43 4.20
C ARG A 182 -9.14 -3.49 4.94
N ALA A 183 -8.55 -3.95 6.06
CA ALA A 183 -7.58 -3.17 6.82
C ALA A 183 -6.30 -2.88 6.00
N ILE A 184 -5.80 -3.84 5.22
CA ILE A 184 -4.66 -3.66 4.32
C ILE A 184 -5.01 -2.68 3.19
N ALA A 185 -6.18 -2.81 2.55
CA ALA A 185 -6.63 -1.90 1.51
C ALA A 185 -6.72 -0.47 2.04
N GLN A 186 -7.31 -0.29 3.23
CA GLN A 186 -7.37 1.00 3.90
C GLN A 186 -5.97 1.51 4.28
N ALA A 187 -5.10 0.70 4.87
CA ALA A 187 -3.75 1.12 5.26
C ALA A 187 -2.86 1.48 4.05
N ARG A 188 -2.98 0.75 2.93
CA ARG A 188 -2.29 1.06 1.67
C ARG A 188 -2.66 2.43 1.14
N LEU A 189 -3.95 2.78 1.23
CA LEU A 189 -4.45 4.11 0.87
C LEU A 189 -4.01 5.14 1.90
N ASN A 190 -4.03 4.81 3.19
CA ASN A 190 -3.63 5.71 4.27
C ASN A 190 -2.14 6.11 4.21
N ARG A 191 -1.30 5.26 3.61
CA ARG A 191 0.13 5.49 3.40
C ARG A 191 0.43 6.39 2.19
N ASP A 192 -0.48 6.43 1.21
CA ASP A 192 -0.33 7.21 -0.03
C ASP A 192 -1.15 8.52 -0.01
N HIS A 193 -2.31 8.46 0.63
CA HIS A 193 -3.14 9.55 1.09
C HIS A 193 -3.10 9.50 2.61
N LYS A 194 -2.58 10.48 3.34
CA LYS A 194 -2.95 10.59 4.77
C LYS A 194 -4.45 10.95 4.80
N PRO A 195 -5.40 10.03 4.99
CA PRO A 195 -6.81 10.32 4.78
C PRO A 195 -7.39 10.39 6.18
N GLN A 196 -7.08 11.47 6.87
CA GLN A 196 -7.78 11.81 8.11
C GLN A 196 -8.54 13.10 7.89
N SER A 197 -9.55 13.00 7.03
CA SER A 197 -10.86 13.58 7.27
C SER A 197 -11.71 13.35 6.03
N HIS A 198 -13.00 13.11 6.23
CA HIS A 198 -13.98 13.66 5.31
C HIS A 198 -13.73 15.17 5.34
N GLY A 199 -12.94 15.67 4.38
CA GLY A 199 -12.20 16.93 4.46
C GLY A 199 -12.98 18.07 5.11
N GLY A 200 -12.34 18.79 6.04
CA GLY A 200 -12.87 19.96 6.75
C GLY A 200 -13.26 21.17 5.87
N MET A 201 -13.35 21.00 4.55
CA MET A 201 -14.01 21.95 3.65
C MET A 201 -15.43 21.51 3.33
N ASN A 202 -16.39 22.39 3.60
CA ASN A 202 -17.68 22.30 2.93
C ASN A 202 -17.49 22.43 1.39
N GLY A 203 -18.39 21.80 0.61
CA GLY A 203 -18.27 21.76 -0.86
C GLY A 203 -18.10 23.14 -1.50
N TRP A 204 -18.65 24.18 -0.88
CA TRP A 204 -18.53 25.57 -1.31
C TRP A 204 -17.12 26.16 -1.17
N LYS A 205 -16.44 25.93 -0.04
CA LYS A 205 -15.03 26.34 0.13
C LYS A 205 -14.12 25.63 -0.88
N GLY A 206 -14.34 24.33 -1.10
CA GLY A 206 -13.62 23.56 -2.12
C GLY A 206 -13.83 24.10 -3.54
N PHE A 207 -15.07 24.48 -3.88
CA PHE A 207 -15.41 25.07 -5.18
C PHE A 207 -14.72 26.41 -5.40
N LYS A 208 -14.77 27.32 -4.41
CA LYS A 208 -14.04 28.60 -4.47
C LYS A 208 -12.54 28.40 -4.68
N ALA A 209 -11.94 27.43 -3.96
CA ALA A 209 -10.52 27.12 -4.09
C ALA A 209 -10.14 26.63 -5.49
N ILE A 210 -11.02 25.87 -6.16
CA ILE A 210 -10.82 25.40 -7.54
C ILE A 210 -10.95 26.53 -8.55
N ILE A 211 -11.97 27.39 -8.42
CA ILE A 211 -12.13 28.54 -9.33
C ILE A 211 -10.91 29.49 -9.26
N SER A 212 -10.30 29.65 -8.09
CA SER A 212 -9.08 30.45 -7.94
C SER A 212 -7.79 29.76 -8.39
N ASP A 213 -7.83 28.47 -8.75
CA ASP A 213 -6.64 27.69 -9.07
C ASP A 213 -6.38 27.64 -10.58
N ILE A 214 -5.33 28.32 -11.01
CA ILE A 214 -4.88 28.32 -12.41
C ILE A 214 -4.53 26.92 -12.95
N ASN A 215 -4.09 25.98 -12.10
CA ASN A 215 -3.82 24.62 -12.54
C ASN A 215 -5.14 23.92 -12.93
N ALA A 216 -6.23 24.21 -12.23
CA ALA A 216 -7.56 23.70 -12.58
C ALA A 216 -8.05 24.24 -13.93
N TRP A 217 -7.82 25.52 -14.21
CA TRP A 217 -8.11 26.11 -15.52
C TRP A 217 -7.25 25.53 -16.64
N LEU A 218 -5.97 25.26 -16.39
CA LEU A 218 -5.08 24.62 -17.37
C LEU A 218 -5.52 23.17 -17.64
N PHE A 219 -5.85 22.38 -16.62
CA PHE A 219 -6.40 21.04 -16.81
C PHE A 219 -7.74 21.05 -17.54
N MET A 220 -8.64 21.99 -17.21
CA MET A 220 -9.90 22.19 -17.91
C MET A 220 -9.67 22.53 -19.38
N LEU A 221 -8.71 23.43 -19.68
CA LEU A 221 -8.36 23.81 -21.05
C LEU A 221 -7.82 22.60 -21.84
N ILE A 222 -6.89 21.83 -21.25
CA ILE A 222 -6.35 20.62 -21.86
C ILE A 222 -7.48 19.64 -22.17
N TYR A 223 -8.34 19.36 -21.18
CA TYR A 223 -9.46 18.44 -21.34
C TYR A 223 -10.43 18.93 -22.41
N ALA A 224 -10.93 20.16 -22.28
CA ALA A 224 -11.89 20.74 -23.21
C ALA A 224 -11.38 20.69 -24.65
N SER A 225 -10.09 20.95 -24.84
CA SER A 225 -9.45 20.96 -26.15
C SER A 225 -9.39 19.57 -26.78
N PHE A 226 -8.90 18.54 -26.07
CA PHE A 226 -8.84 17.21 -26.68
C PHE A 226 -10.22 16.53 -26.79
N ASN A 227 -11.17 16.91 -25.92
CA ASN A 227 -12.50 16.32 -25.89
C ASN A 227 -13.32 16.62 -27.16
N VAL A 228 -12.98 17.70 -27.87
CA VAL A 228 -13.50 17.97 -29.23
C VAL A 228 -13.25 16.79 -30.15
N GLY A 229 -12.01 16.29 -30.17
CA GLY A 229 -11.62 15.16 -31.00
C GLY A 229 -12.26 13.84 -30.55
N VAL A 230 -12.25 13.58 -29.24
CA VAL A 230 -12.83 12.35 -28.65
C VAL A 230 -14.33 12.25 -28.97
N ALA A 231 -15.10 13.31 -28.69
CA ALA A 231 -16.53 13.31 -28.93
C ALA A 231 -16.83 13.07 -30.41
N THR A 232 -16.09 13.74 -31.28
CA THR A 232 -16.33 13.64 -32.71
C THR A 232 -16.05 12.26 -33.27
N VAL A 233 -14.91 11.65 -32.90
CA VAL A 233 -14.57 10.29 -33.34
C VAL A 233 -15.57 9.28 -32.78
N SER A 234 -16.01 9.45 -31.54
CA SER A 234 -16.98 8.54 -30.90
C SER A 234 -18.31 8.46 -31.67
N TYR A 235 -18.77 9.56 -32.26
CA TYR A 235 -20.07 9.61 -32.94
C TYR A 235 -19.98 9.42 -34.45
N PHE A 236 -18.89 9.88 -35.07
CA PHE A 236 -18.76 9.92 -36.53
C PHE A 236 -17.85 8.84 -37.09
N LEU A 237 -17.16 8.01 -36.31
CA LEU A 237 -16.23 7.01 -36.86
C LEU A 237 -16.87 6.08 -37.92
N PRO A 238 -18.07 5.50 -37.72
CA PRO A 238 -18.74 4.73 -38.77
C PRO A 238 -19.07 5.56 -40.01
N THR A 239 -19.51 6.81 -39.80
CA THR A 239 -19.80 7.77 -40.89
C THR A 239 -18.53 8.12 -41.66
N LEU A 240 -17.41 8.37 -40.98
CA LEU A 240 -16.11 8.66 -41.59
C LEU A 240 -15.65 7.50 -42.45
N ILE A 241 -15.77 6.27 -41.96
CA ILE A 241 -15.42 5.07 -42.75
C ILE A 241 -16.38 4.89 -43.93
N LYS A 242 -17.68 5.13 -43.75
CA LYS A 242 -18.64 5.11 -44.86
C LYS A 242 -18.27 6.12 -45.95
N ASN A 243 -17.80 7.31 -45.59
CA ASN A 243 -17.34 8.33 -46.54
C ASN A 243 -16.04 7.96 -47.27
N LEU A 244 -15.29 6.95 -46.81
CA LEU A 244 -14.17 6.38 -47.57
C LEU A 244 -14.64 5.45 -48.71
N GLY A 245 -15.95 5.26 -48.89
CA GLY A 245 -16.55 4.43 -49.94
C GLY A 245 -17.00 3.04 -49.49
N PHE A 246 -16.94 2.74 -48.19
CA PHE A 246 -17.42 1.46 -47.65
C PHE A 246 -18.94 1.45 -47.43
N SER A 247 -19.58 0.29 -47.56
CA SER A 247 -21.01 0.13 -47.24
C SER A 247 -21.30 0.37 -45.75
N SER A 248 -22.53 0.78 -45.40
CA SER A 248 -22.92 1.02 -43.99
C SER A 248 -22.67 -0.18 -43.07
N ILE A 249 -22.76 -1.41 -43.59
CA ILE A 249 -22.48 -2.63 -42.81
C ILE A 249 -20.97 -2.78 -42.63
N ASN A 250 -20.18 -2.72 -43.71
CA ASN A 250 -18.73 -2.89 -43.63
C ASN A 250 -18.07 -1.79 -42.80
N ALA A 251 -18.59 -0.56 -42.85
CA ALA A 251 -18.10 0.55 -42.04
C ALA A 251 -18.13 0.24 -40.54
N GLN A 252 -19.15 -0.47 -40.04
CA GLN A 252 -19.25 -0.88 -38.64
C GLN A 252 -18.22 -1.94 -38.25
N GLY A 253 -17.96 -2.91 -39.15
CA GLY A 253 -16.89 -3.90 -38.91
C GLY A 253 -15.50 -3.26 -38.90
N LEU A 254 -15.28 -2.30 -39.80
CA LEU A 254 -14.01 -1.58 -39.91
C LEU A 254 -13.75 -0.61 -38.75
N THR A 255 -14.74 -0.25 -37.93
CA THR A 255 -14.47 0.54 -36.71
C THR A 255 -13.72 -0.29 -35.66
N VAL A 256 -13.82 -1.62 -35.71
CA VAL A 256 -13.28 -2.53 -34.68
C VAL A 256 -11.76 -2.41 -34.60
N ALA A 257 -11.05 -2.41 -35.74
CA ALA A 257 -9.58 -2.42 -35.74
C ALA A 257 -8.97 -1.13 -35.14
N PRO A 258 -9.39 0.09 -35.54
CA PRO A 258 -8.95 1.32 -34.88
C PRO A 258 -9.20 1.31 -33.36
N TYR A 259 -10.35 0.81 -32.92
CA TYR A 259 -10.67 0.73 -31.49
C TYR A 259 -9.82 -0.28 -30.73
N VAL A 260 -9.55 -1.47 -31.29
CA VAL A 260 -8.69 -2.48 -30.66
C VAL A 260 -7.25 -1.97 -30.52
N VAL A 261 -6.69 -1.39 -31.58
CA VAL A 261 -5.35 -0.77 -31.50
C VAL A 261 -5.35 0.39 -30.50
N GLY A 262 -6.41 1.21 -30.51
CA GLY A 262 -6.59 2.26 -29.53
C GLY A 262 -6.62 1.73 -28.10
N TRP A 263 -7.26 0.60 -27.83
CA TRP A 263 -7.26 -0.04 -26.51
C TRP A 263 -5.85 -0.42 -26.03
N PHE A 264 -5.04 -1.04 -26.89
CA PHE A 264 -3.64 -1.33 -26.57
C PHE A 264 -2.84 -0.04 -26.35
N MET A 265 -2.99 0.98 -27.19
CA MET A 265 -2.29 2.26 -27.02
C MET A 265 -2.64 2.95 -25.71
N VAL A 266 -3.93 3.01 -25.35
CA VAL A 266 -4.40 3.58 -24.08
C VAL A 266 -3.79 2.84 -22.90
N PHE A 267 -3.79 1.50 -22.93
CA PHE A 267 -3.27 0.68 -21.85
C PHE A 267 -1.75 0.81 -21.70
N LEU A 268 -1.00 0.69 -22.81
CA LEU A 268 0.46 0.78 -22.82
C LEU A 268 0.93 2.17 -22.39
N GLN A 269 0.27 3.24 -22.86
CA GLN A 269 0.60 4.60 -22.43
C GLN A 269 0.27 4.84 -20.95
N ALA A 270 -0.87 4.37 -20.45
CA ALA A 270 -1.21 4.48 -19.04
C ALA A 270 -0.20 3.72 -18.15
N LEU A 271 0.16 2.49 -18.53
CA LEU A 271 1.14 1.66 -17.84
C LEU A 271 2.53 2.32 -17.81
N HIS A 272 3.00 2.80 -18.97
CA HIS A 272 4.31 3.44 -19.08
C HIS A 272 4.34 4.80 -18.35
N SER A 273 3.25 5.55 -18.39
CA SER A 273 3.09 6.82 -17.68
C SER A 273 3.14 6.66 -16.15
N ASP A 274 2.47 5.63 -15.61
CA ASP A 274 2.53 5.31 -14.17
C ASP A 274 3.93 4.80 -13.75
N ARG A 275 4.62 4.02 -14.61
CA ARG A 275 6.00 3.55 -14.38
C ARG A 275 7.03 4.68 -14.37
N THR A 276 6.99 5.56 -15.37
CA THR A 276 7.96 6.65 -15.54
C THR A 276 7.65 7.88 -14.70
N ARG A 277 6.42 8.00 -14.19
CA ARG A 277 5.94 9.17 -13.43
C ARG A 277 5.98 10.48 -14.21
N GLU A 278 5.95 10.44 -15.54
CA GLU A 278 6.08 11.60 -16.43
C GLU A 278 4.83 11.82 -17.30
N ARG A 279 3.69 12.14 -16.66
CA ARG A 279 2.39 12.24 -17.36
C ARG A 279 2.35 13.30 -18.47
N GLY A 280 3.04 14.43 -18.27
CA GLY A 280 3.03 15.53 -19.24
C GLY A 280 3.58 15.15 -20.62
N TYR A 281 4.65 14.35 -20.67
CA TYR A 281 5.21 13.89 -21.96
C TYR A 281 4.27 12.92 -22.69
N HIS A 282 3.59 12.05 -21.96
CA HIS A 282 2.62 11.10 -22.54
C HIS A 282 1.41 11.81 -23.12
N ILE A 283 0.92 12.85 -22.43
CA ILE A 283 -0.18 13.70 -22.92
C ILE A 283 0.28 14.43 -24.19
N MET A 284 1.47 15.04 -24.19
CA MET A 284 2.03 15.69 -25.37
C MET A 284 2.20 14.72 -26.56
N ALA A 285 2.73 13.52 -26.31
CA ALA A 285 2.89 12.49 -27.34
C ALA A 285 1.54 12.05 -27.91
N SER A 286 0.54 11.82 -27.05
CA SER A 286 -0.83 11.47 -27.47
C SER A 286 -1.48 12.57 -28.29
N CYS A 287 -1.30 13.84 -27.89
CA CYS A 287 -1.77 14.99 -28.67
C CYS A 287 -1.10 15.04 -30.05
N ALA A 288 0.22 14.84 -30.13
CA ALA A 288 0.96 14.87 -31.39
C ALA A 288 0.53 13.75 -32.35
N VAL A 289 0.35 12.52 -31.84
CA VAL A 289 -0.13 11.38 -32.63
C VAL A 289 -1.52 11.65 -33.20
N SER A 290 -2.45 12.11 -32.36
CA SER A 290 -3.82 12.43 -32.80
C SER A 290 -3.83 13.62 -33.77
N PHE A 291 -3.01 14.64 -33.53
CA PHE A 291 -2.85 15.81 -34.40
C PHE A 291 -2.43 15.39 -35.80
N ILE A 292 -1.40 14.54 -35.93
CA ILE A 292 -0.95 14.01 -37.23
C ILE A 292 -2.10 13.27 -37.93
N GLY A 293 -2.85 12.45 -37.20
CA GLY A 293 -4.02 11.75 -37.74
C GLY A 293 -5.07 12.71 -38.32
N TYR A 294 -5.43 13.77 -37.60
CA TYR A 294 -6.39 14.75 -38.12
C TYR A 294 -5.86 15.57 -39.30
N ILE A 295 -4.55 15.87 -39.36
CA ILE A 295 -3.95 16.54 -40.52
C ILE A 295 -4.01 15.64 -41.76
N ILE A 296 -3.74 14.33 -41.60
CA ILE A 296 -3.88 13.37 -42.70
C ILE A 296 -5.35 13.30 -43.14
N LEU A 297 -6.30 13.26 -42.21
CA LEU A 297 -7.72 13.28 -42.55
C LEU A 297 -8.14 14.55 -43.29
N ALA A 298 -7.68 15.73 -42.86
CA ALA A 298 -8.00 16.99 -43.51
C ALA A 298 -7.41 17.10 -44.94
N THR A 299 -6.26 16.48 -45.21
CA THR A 299 -5.50 16.70 -46.46
C THR A 299 -5.59 15.55 -47.47
N SER A 300 -5.81 14.32 -46.99
CA SER A 300 -5.56 13.10 -47.76
C SER A 300 -6.77 12.16 -47.86
N VAL A 301 -7.92 12.48 -47.24
CA VAL A 301 -9.15 11.66 -47.34
C VAL A 301 -9.57 11.40 -48.80
N GLN A 302 -9.45 12.39 -49.67
CA GLN A 302 -9.80 12.26 -51.09
C GLN A 302 -8.68 11.67 -51.96
N LYS A 303 -7.47 11.50 -51.41
CA LYS A 303 -6.27 11.09 -52.17
C LYS A 303 -5.93 9.61 -51.98
N SER A 304 -6.17 9.05 -50.80
CA SER A 304 -5.87 7.64 -50.51
C SER A 304 -6.73 7.11 -49.37
N VAL A 305 -7.56 6.11 -49.68
CA VAL A 305 -8.39 5.39 -48.69
C VAL A 305 -7.52 4.76 -47.60
N GLY A 306 -6.37 4.18 -47.98
CA GLY A 306 -5.45 3.55 -47.02
C GLY A 306 -4.85 4.54 -46.03
N ALA A 307 -4.43 5.72 -46.50
CA ALA A 307 -3.90 6.77 -45.64
C ALA A 307 -4.97 7.33 -44.69
N ALA A 308 -6.19 7.54 -45.20
CA ALA A 308 -7.32 8.01 -44.40
C ALA A 308 -7.72 6.99 -43.33
N TYR A 309 -7.79 5.70 -43.68
CA TYR A 309 -8.09 4.64 -42.73
C TYR A 309 -6.99 4.49 -41.68
N PHE A 310 -5.72 4.52 -42.06
CA PHE A 310 -4.59 4.54 -41.12
C PHE A 310 -4.65 5.73 -40.15
N ALA A 311 -5.02 6.91 -40.64
CA ALA A 311 -5.18 8.08 -39.80
C ALA A 311 -6.24 7.90 -38.69
N LEU A 312 -7.29 7.10 -38.93
CA LEU A 312 -8.28 6.77 -37.91
C LEU A 312 -7.66 5.98 -36.73
N PHE A 313 -6.64 5.15 -36.96
CA PHE A 313 -5.93 4.46 -35.87
C PHE A 313 -5.18 5.47 -34.99
N LEU A 314 -4.50 6.44 -35.61
CA LEU A 314 -3.76 7.48 -34.88
C LEU A 314 -4.71 8.36 -34.07
N VAL A 315 -5.83 8.76 -34.68
CA VAL A 315 -6.84 9.60 -34.02
C VAL A 315 -7.50 8.85 -32.85
N VAL A 316 -7.93 7.60 -33.05
CA VAL A 316 -8.54 6.80 -31.98
C VAL A 316 -7.52 6.53 -30.86
N GLY A 317 -6.33 6.05 -31.19
CA GLY A 317 -5.30 5.75 -30.18
C GLY A 317 -4.85 6.99 -29.40
N GLY A 318 -4.58 8.09 -30.09
CA GLY A 318 -4.14 9.33 -29.47
C GLY A 318 -5.22 9.98 -28.59
N ASN A 319 -6.43 10.18 -29.13
CA ASN A 319 -7.51 10.88 -28.39
C ASN A 319 -7.94 10.14 -27.13
N TYR A 320 -8.20 8.82 -27.21
CA TYR A 320 -8.68 8.07 -26.06
C TYR A 320 -7.59 7.88 -24.98
N SER A 321 -6.31 8.01 -25.34
CA SER A 321 -5.20 7.96 -24.35
C SER A 321 -5.17 9.20 -23.46
N LEU A 322 -5.70 10.33 -23.91
CA LEU A 322 -5.61 11.60 -23.20
C LEU A 322 -6.46 11.63 -21.93
N PHE A 323 -7.67 11.06 -21.95
CA PHE A 323 -8.57 11.06 -20.78
C PHE A 323 -7.95 10.47 -19.50
N PRO A 324 -7.48 9.20 -19.49
CA PRO A 324 -6.90 8.61 -18.28
C PRO A 324 -5.62 9.34 -17.83
N LEU A 325 -4.81 9.82 -18.77
CA LEU A 325 -3.58 10.55 -18.47
C LEU A 325 -3.86 11.91 -17.82
N VAL A 326 -4.79 12.69 -18.37
CA VAL A 326 -5.15 14.02 -17.87
C VAL A 326 -5.88 13.91 -16.52
N MET A 327 -6.85 13.01 -16.39
CA MET A 327 -7.61 12.87 -15.15
C MET A 327 -6.77 12.32 -13.99
N SER A 328 -5.86 11.38 -14.25
CA SER A 328 -4.91 10.92 -13.22
C SER A 328 -3.90 12.01 -12.84
N TRP A 329 -3.47 12.86 -13.78
CA TRP A 329 -2.59 13.98 -13.45
C TRP A 329 -3.31 15.06 -12.64
N ALA A 330 -4.54 15.40 -13.01
CA ALA A 330 -5.38 16.36 -12.27
C ALA A 330 -5.66 15.88 -10.85
N ALA A 331 -6.01 14.60 -10.67
CA ALA A 331 -6.20 14.01 -9.34
C ALA A 331 -4.93 14.11 -8.47
N ASN A 332 -3.76 14.08 -9.08
CA ASN A 332 -2.47 14.18 -8.37
C ASN A 332 -1.99 15.61 -8.14
N ALA A 333 -2.54 16.59 -8.87
CA ALA A 333 -2.15 17.99 -8.77
C ALA A 333 -2.88 18.74 -7.65
N PHE A 334 -4.09 18.29 -7.26
CA PHE A 334 -4.88 18.97 -6.22
C PHE A 334 -4.76 18.34 -4.84
N SER A 335 -4.55 19.20 -3.84
CA SER A 335 -4.62 18.92 -2.41
C SER A 335 -5.27 20.10 -1.68
N PRO A 336 -6.16 19.90 -0.70
CA PRO A 336 -6.59 18.64 -0.06
C PRO A 336 -7.49 17.69 -0.90
N THR A 337 -7.80 16.51 -0.37
CA THR A 337 -8.69 15.48 -0.93
C THR A 337 -10.08 16.03 -1.26
N SER A 338 -10.61 16.92 -0.42
CA SER A 338 -11.87 17.64 -0.65
C SER A 338 -11.79 18.52 -1.91
N LYS A 339 -10.70 19.30 -2.07
CA LYS A 339 -10.42 20.09 -3.26
C LYS A 339 -10.23 19.21 -4.50
N ARG A 340 -9.54 18.07 -4.39
CA ARG A 340 -9.36 17.11 -5.49
C ARG A 340 -10.68 16.58 -6.04
N GLY A 341 -11.59 16.15 -5.17
CA GLY A 341 -12.89 15.65 -5.58
C GLY A 341 -13.72 16.73 -6.28
N VAL A 342 -13.67 17.98 -5.81
CA VAL A 342 -14.36 19.11 -6.47
C VAL A 342 -13.66 19.51 -7.78
N GLY A 343 -12.33 19.47 -7.83
CA GLY A 343 -11.53 19.84 -9.00
C GLY A 343 -11.65 18.89 -10.17
N THR A 344 -11.65 17.58 -9.90
CA THR A 344 -11.88 16.55 -10.93
C THR A 344 -13.30 16.65 -11.51
N ALA A 345 -14.31 16.85 -10.66
CA ALA A 345 -15.68 17.10 -11.10
C ALA A 345 -15.78 18.41 -11.91
N PHE A 346 -15.13 19.48 -11.48
CA PHE A 346 -15.08 20.76 -12.20
C PHE A 346 -14.50 20.61 -13.60
N ILE A 347 -13.35 19.94 -13.74
CA ILE A 347 -12.70 19.69 -15.04
C ILE A 347 -13.67 18.95 -15.96
N VAL A 348 -14.21 17.81 -15.52
CA VAL A 348 -15.12 16.99 -16.35
C VAL A 348 -16.39 17.77 -16.72
N SER A 349 -17.00 18.48 -15.77
CA SER A 349 -18.27 19.17 -15.98
C SER A 349 -18.14 20.32 -16.98
N ILE A 350 -17.15 21.20 -16.78
CA ILE A 350 -16.98 22.38 -17.63
C ILE A 350 -16.44 21.98 -19.00
N SER A 351 -15.50 21.03 -19.05
CA SER A 351 -14.91 20.62 -20.33
C SER A 351 -15.87 19.82 -21.21
N ASN A 352 -16.88 19.14 -20.65
CA ASN A 352 -17.93 18.48 -21.45
C ASN A 352 -18.95 19.46 -22.05
N CYS A 353 -19.01 20.72 -21.60
CA CYS A 353 -19.81 21.74 -22.30
C CYS A 353 -19.35 21.93 -23.75
N VAL A 354 -18.05 21.76 -24.02
CA VAL A 354 -17.50 21.81 -25.39
C VAL A 354 -18.05 20.69 -26.27
N SER A 355 -18.50 19.58 -25.69
CA SER A 355 -19.14 18.48 -26.41
C SER A 355 -20.55 18.82 -26.92
N ILE A 356 -21.16 19.93 -26.47
CA ILE A 356 -22.36 20.48 -27.12
C ILE A 356 -22.00 20.99 -28.51
N ALA A 357 -20.88 21.70 -28.64
CA ALA A 357 -20.41 22.25 -29.91
C ALA A 357 -19.67 21.23 -30.78
N SER A 358 -19.09 20.18 -30.19
CA SER A 358 -18.21 19.26 -30.92
C SER A 358 -18.90 18.54 -32.10
N PRO A 359 -20.11 17.94 -31.97
CA PRO A 359 -20.81 17.38 -33.12
C PRO A 359 -21.14 18.42 -34.20
N GLN A 360 -21.36 19.67 -33.79
CA GLN A 360 -21.74 20.76 -34.70
C GLN A 360 -20.59 21.17 -35.62
N ILE A 361 -19.33 20.85 -35.32
CA ILE A 361 -18.20 21.19 -36.21
C ILE A 361 -18.10 20.24 -37.42
N TYR A 362 -18.81 19.10 -37.41
CA TYR A 362 -18.88 18.14 -38.51
C TYR A 362 -20.19 18.32 -39.29
N PHE A 363 -20.51 19.57 -39.64
CA PHE A 363 -21.74 19.95 -40.34
C PHE A 363 -21.68 19.76 -41.86
N ASP A 364 -20.46 19.75 -42.44
CA ASP A 364 -20.20 19.78 -43.88
C ASP A 364 -19.68 18.41 -44.39
N PRO A 365 -20.57 17.44 -44.67
CA PRO A 365 -20.18 16.14 -45.21
C PRO A 365 -19.62 16.22 -46.63
N GLU A 366 -20.00 17.26 -47.40
CA GLU A 366 -19.60 17.43 -48.80
C GLU A 366 -18.10 17.73 -48.93
N ASP A 367 -17.54 18.55 -48.03
CA ASP A 367 -16.10 18.78 -47.92
C ASP A 367 -15.38 17.70 -47.08
N SER A 368 -15.93 16.49 -47.00
CA SER A 368 -15.32 15.36 -46.26
C SER A 368 -14.93 15.72 -44.82
N PHE A 369 -15.69 16.62 -44.19
CA PHE A 369 -15.43 17.16 -42.84
C PHE A 369 -14.06 17.84 -42.65
N ARG A 370 -13.40 18.34 -43.71
CA ARG A 370 -12.08 18.99 -43.61
C ARG A 370 -12.02 20.07 -42.55
N LYS A 371 -13.01 20.97 -42.51
CA LYS A 371 -13.11 22.03 -41.48
C LYS A 371 -13.16 21.44 -40.07
N GLY A 372 -13.95 20.39 -39.88
CA GLY A 372 -14.05 19.68 -38.60
C GLY A 372 -12.75 19.02 -38.18
N HIS A 373 -12.04 18.37 -39.12
CA HIS A 373 -10.71 17.81 -38.88
C HIS A 373 -9.68 18.88 -38.54
N ALA A 374 -9.68 20.03 -39.25
CA ALA A 374 -8.78 21.15 -38.98
C ALA A 374 -9.02 21.78 -37.60
N ILE A 375 -10.29 21.99 -37.22
CA ILE A 375 -10.64 22.48 -35.87
C ILE A 375 -10.17 21.49 -34.81
N SER A 376 -10.40 20.18 -35.02
CA SER A 376 -9.95 19.14 -34.08
C SER A 376 -8.43 19.14 -33.91
N ALA A 377 -7.68 19.28 -35.02
CA ALA A 377 -6.22 19.41 -34.99
C ALA A 377 -5.77 20.68 -34.24
N ALA A 378 -6.40 21.83 -34.50
CA ALA A 378 -6.08 23.07 -33.80
C ALA A 378 -6.31 22.96 -32.29
N CYS A 379 -7.41 22.33 -31.86
CA CYS A 379 -7.67 22.05 -30.45
C CYS A 379 -6.62 21.11 -29.84
N LEU A 380 -6.16 20.08 -30.56
CA LEU A 380 -5.08 19.21 -30.06
C LEU A 380 -3.73 19.92 -29.93
N LEU A 381 -3.42 20.85 -30.84
CA LEU A 381 -2.26 21.72 -30.70
C LEU A 381 -2.38 22.62 -29.47
N LEU A 382 -3.56 23.19 -29.22
CA LEU A 382 -3.83 23.96 -28.01
C LEU A 382 -3.66 23.09 -26.75
N ALA A 383 -4.15 21.85 -26.75
CA ALA A 383 -3.96 20.90 -25.66
C ALA A 383 -2.48 20.58 -25.42
N PHE A 384 -1.70 20.38 -26.49
CA PHE A 384 -0.26 20.15 -26.44
C PHE A 384 0.47 21.34 -25.78
N LEU A 385 0.19 22.55 -26.25
CA LEU A 385 0.82 23.77 -25.73
C LEU A 385 0.42 24.01 -24.27
N ALA A 386 -0.87 23.88 -23.93
CA ALA A 386 -1.35 24.01 -22.55
C ALA A 386 -0.72 22.97 -21.62
N THR A 387 -0.52 21.73 -22.10
CA THR A 387 0.18 20.67 -21.36
C THR A 387 1.64 21.02 -21.12
N ALA A 388 2.34 21.54 -22.13
CA ALA A 388 3.72 22.00 -21.99
C ALA A 388 3.82 23.16 -20.99
N THR A 389 2.92 24.14 -21.08
CA THR A 389 2.83 25.26 -20.13
C THR A 389 2.58 24.78 -18.71
N LEU A 390 1.63 23.85 -18.51
CA LEU A 390 1.33 23.28 -17.20
C LEU A 390 2.54 22.52 -16.65
N LYS A 391 3.20 21.69 -17.46
CA LYS A 391 4.41 20.97 -17.04
C LYS A 391 5.52 21.92 -16.63
N ILE A 392 5.83 22.94 -17.44
CA ILE A 392 6.85 23.95 -17.12
C ILE A 392 6.48 24.68 -15.84
N ARG A 393 5.23 25.13 -15.71
CA ARG A 393 4.74 25.84 -14.52
C ARG A 393 4.95 25.00 -13.26
N LEU A 394 4.49 23.75 -13.27
CA LEU A 394 4.57 22.90 -12.11
C LEU A 394 6.05 22.50 -11.82
N SER A 395 6.92 22.38 -12.84
CA SER A 395 8.39 22.21 -12.66
C SER A 395 9.01 23.37 -11.92
N LEU A 396 8.64 24.60 -12.31
CA LEU A 396 9.14 25.82 -11.68
C LEU A 396 8.62 25.95 -10.24
N LEU A 397 7.37 25.58 -9.99
CA LEU A 397 6.81 25.56 -8.63
C LEU A 397 7.54 24.55 -7.73
N ASN A 398 7.81 23.34 -8.22
CA ASN A 398 8.60 22.36 -7.47
C ASN A 398 10.02 22.86 -7.16
N LYS A 399 10.71 23.45 -8.14
CA LYS A 399 12.04 24.05 -7.91
C LYS A 399 12.00 25.17 -6.87
N ARG A 400 11.01 26.07 -6.95
CA ARG A 400 10.80 27.14 -5.98
C ARG A 400 10.49 26.61 -4.57
N ASN A 401 9.64 25.59 -4.47
CA ASN A 401 9.30 24.95 -3.21
C ASN A 401 10.53 24.27 -2.57
N ALA A 402 11.33 23.55 -3.37
CA ALA A 402 12.58 22.95 -2.92
C ALA A 402 13.59 24.00 -2.42
N GLN A 403 13.76 25.12 -3.15
CA GLN A 403 14.61 26.24 -2.73
C GLN A 403 14.11 26.91 -1.45
N ARG A 404 12.79 27.11 -1.32
CA ARG A 404 12.17 27.68 -0.12
C ARG A 404 12.37 26.75 1.09
N LEU A 405 12.22 25.44 0.91
CA LEU A 405 12.49 24.44 1.95
C LEU A 405 13.96 24.43 2.37
N SER A 406 14.90 24.56 1.43
CA SER A 406 16.33 24.61 1.74
C SER A 406 16.72 25.89 2.48
N SER A 407 16.06 27.02 2.20
CA SER A 407 16.36 28.33 2.80
C SER A 407 15.74 28.58 4.19
N LEU A 408 14.86 27.71 4.70
CA LEU A 408 14.29 27.87 6.04
C LEU A 408 15.36 27.67 7.13
N SER A 409 15.38 28.57 8.12
CA SER A 409 16.24 28.43 9.31
C SER A 409 15.85 27.22 10.15
N LYS A 410 16.72 26.77 11.05
CA LYS A 410 16.46 25.60 11.92
C LYS A 410 15.19 25.78 12.77
N GLN A 411 15.01 26.97 13.38
CA GLN A 411 13.79 27.34 14.12
C GLN A 411 12.54 27.43 13.23
N GLU A 412 12.65 27.83 11.96
CA GLU A 412 11.51 27.83 11.04
C GLU A 412 11.16 26.41 10.57
N LYS A 413 12.16 25.54 10.38
CA LYS A 413 11.97 24.10 10.13
C LYS A 413 11.35 23.38 11.32
N ASP A 414 11.57 23.88 12.53
CA ASP A 414 10.98 23.38 13.78
C ASP A 414 9.55 23.94 14.01
N LYS A 415 9.25 25.15 13.52
CA LYS A 415 7.90 25.78 13.56
C LYS A 415 6.99 25.35 12.42
N VAL A 416 7.52 24.91 11.27
CA VAL A 416 6.75 24.19 10.27
C VAL A 416 6.34 22.88 10.92
N PRO A 417 5.04 22.64 11.18
CA PRO A 417 4.60 21.50 11.99
C PRO A 417 5.15 20.22 11.37
N GLN A 418 6.13 19.59 12.01
CA GLN A 418 6.83 18.47 11.38
C GLN A 418 5.95 17.24 11.21
N LEU A 419 4.78 17.19 11.85
CA LEU A 419 3.67 16.26 11.64
C LEU A 419 2.43 16.85 12.34
N SER A 420 1.78 17.89 11.80
CA SER A 420 0.39 18.16 12.18
C SER A 420 -0.54 17.22 11.41
N ASP A 421 -1.65 16.83 12.04
CA ASP A 421 -2.77 16.10 11.43
C ASP A 421 -3.53 16.93 10.37
N GLU A 422 -2.98 18.07 9.98
CA GLU A 422 -3.58 19.01 9.05
C GLU A 422 -3.23 18.64 7.61
N GLU A 423 -4.25 18.67 6.75
CA GLU A 423 -4.12 18.37 5.33
C GLU A 423 -3.14 19.33 4.66
N ILE A 424 -2.15 18.82 3.94
CA ILE A 424 -1.15 19.66 3.26
C ILE A 424 -1.82 20.38 2.09
N TRP A 425 -1.83 21.71 2.14
CA TRP A 425 -2.46 22.56 1.14
C TRP A 425 -1.57 22.75 -0.09
N ASP A 426 -2.17 23.06 -1.25
CA ASP A 426 -1.41 23.30 -2.50
C ASP A 426 -0.33 24.39 -2.40
N ASN A 427 -0.48 25.32 -1.45
CA ASN A 427 0.48 26.42 -1.22
C ASN A 427 1.60 26.05 -0.24
N ASP A 428 1.55 24.86 0.36
CA ASP A 428 2.56 24.38 1.30
C ASP A 428 3.83 23.99 0.53
N PRO A 429 5.01 24.52 0.88
CA PRO A 429 6.27 24.16 0.22
C PRO A 429 6.58 22.66 0.26
N ARG A 430 6.06 21.92 1.26
CA ARG A 430 6.18 20.46 1.38
C ARG A 430 5.34 19.69 0.37
N TYR A 431 4.35 20.35 -0.25
CA TYR A 431 3.57 19.77 -1.33
C TYR A 431 4.43 19.66 -2.58
N GLY A 432 5.14 18.54 -2.70
CA GLY A 432 5.83 18.17 -3.92
C GLY A 432 4.81 17.70 -4.95
N LEU A 433 4.67 18.44 -6.05
CA LEU A 433 3.91 18.00 -7.23
C LEU A 433 4.72 16.88 -7.90
N ARG A 434 4.75 15.68 -7.31
CA ARG A 434 5.67 14.58 -7.66
C ARG A 434 5.32 13.88 -8.98
N TYR A 435 5.33 14.55 -10.14
CA TYR A 435 5.14 13.91 -11.48
C TYR A 435 5.68 14.76 -12.64
N ILE A 436 6.88 15.35 -12.50
CA ILE A 436 7.23 16.55 -13.29
C ILE A 436 8.66 16.60 -13.88
N THR A 437 9.64 15.81 -13.43
CA THR A 437 11.01 15.98 -13.91
C THR A 437 11.70 14.67 -14.29
N GLY A 438 11.67 14.37 -15.59
CA GLY A 438 12.74 13.70 -16.31
C GLY A 438 13.32 14.68 -17.33
N PHE A 439 14.39 15.39 -16.97
CA PHE A 439 15.33 15.92 -17.96
C PHE A 439 16.66 15.25 -17.68
N LEU A 440 17.18 14.60 -18.71
CA LEU A 440 18.54 14.09 -18.79
C LEU A 440 19.52 15.13 -18.23
N VAL A 441 20.12 14.82 -17.08
CA VAL A 441 21.55 15.06 -16.92
C VAL A 441 22.20 13.78 -17.45
N VAL A 442 22.83 13.88 -18.61
CA VAL A 442 23.75 12.87 -19.12
C VAL A 442 24.86 12.75 -18.09
N GLY A 443 24.79 11.70 -17.27
CA GLY A 443 25.71 11.42 -16.17
C GLY A 443 25.28 10.12 -15.50
N ARG A 444 25.76 8.99 -16.06
CA ARG A 444 25.59 7.61 -15.59
C ARG A 444 24.14 7.13 -15.43
N SER A 445 23.53 6.74 -16.55
CA SER A 445 22.36 5.86 -16.57
C SER A 445 22.79 4.41 -16.30
N GLN A 446 22.54 3.89 -15.10
CA GLN A 446 22.38 2.45 -14.93
C GLN A 446 20.99 2.08 -15.47
N PHE A 447 20.99 1.36 -16.60
CA PHE A 447 19.83 0.65 -17.11
C PHE A 447 19.44 -0.45 -16.12
N LEU A 448 18.17 -0.54 -15.73
CA LEU A 448 17.66 -1.77 -15.10
C LEU A 448 17.30 -2.79 -16.20
N PRO A 449 17.90 -4.00 -16.21
CA PRO A 449 17.66 -5.03 -17.22
C PRO A 449 16.40 -5.88 -16.89
N PRO A 450 15.96 -6.77 -17.81
CA PRO A 450 14.82 -7.65 -17.59
C PRO A 450 15.16 -8.72 -16.54
N TYR A 451 14.19 -9.10 -15.70
CA TYR A 451 14.27 -10.34 -14.90
C TYR A 451 14.55 -11.50 -15.87
N SER A 452 15.56 -12.36 -15.73
CA SER A 452 16.32 -12.80 -14.56
C SER A 452 17.75 -13.15 -14.95
N LEU A 453 18.73 -12.86 -14.08
CA LEU A 453 19.92 -13.68 -13.73
C LEU A 453 20.79 -12.82 -12.81
N PHE A 454 20.95 -13.24 -11.55
CA PHE A 454 21.83 -12.67 -10.51
C PHE A 454 21.80 -11.14 -10.33
N SER A 455 21.00 -10.67 -9.38
CA SER A 455 21.33 -9.38 -8.73
C SER A 455 22.62 -9.63 -7.96
N ALA A 456 23.73 -8.99 -8.37
CA ALA A 456 24.85 -8.82 -7.48
C ALA A 456 24.33 -7.97 -6.31
N SER A 457 24.10 -8.60 -5.16
CA SER A 457 23.86 -7.90 -3.91
C SER A 457 25.13 -7.09 -3.63
N ILE A 458 25.01 -5.79 -3.38
CA ILE A 458 26.13 -5.02 -2.79
C ILE A 458 26.48 -5.77 -1.50
N MET A 459 27.66 -6.39 -1.48
CA MET A 459 28.08 -7.23 -0.37
C MET A 459 28.58 -6.29 0.72
N PHE A 460 27.81 -6.14 1.79
CA PHE A 460 28.29 -5.41 2.95
C PHE A 460 29.53 -6.13 3.51
N THR A 461 30.70 -5.53 3.32
CA THR A 461 31.97 -6.08 3.79
C THR A 461 32.54 -5.23 4.91
N LEU A 462 33.14 -5.89 5.89
CA LEU A 462 33.83 -5.22 6.99
C LEU A 462 35.33 -5.17 6.68
N THR A 463 35.86 -3.94 6.60
CA THR A 463 37.31 -3.73 6.48
C THR A 463 38.04 -4.23 7.72
N THR A 464 39.31 -4.64 7.58
CA THR A 464 40.16 -5.07 8.72
C THR A 464 40.17 -4.04 9.83
N LYS A 465 40.28 -2.75 9.48
CA LYS A 465 40.24 -1.63 10.42
C LYS A 465 38.94 -1.58 11.23
N THR A 466 37.80 -1.91 10.61
CA THR A 466 36.51 -1.95 11.31
C THR A 466 36.49 -3.09 12.32
N LYS A 467 36.97 -4.28 11.94
CA LYS A 467 37.07 -5.44 12.83
C LYS A 467 37.97 -5.12 14.03
N GLU A 468 39.15 -4.57 13.80
CA GLU A 468 40.07 -4.11 14.84
C GLU A 468 39.44 -3.05 15.76
N THR A 469 38.64 -2.13 15.20
CA THR A 469 37.93 -1.11 15.98
C THR A 469 36.87 -1.75 16.88
N LEU A 470 36.11 -2.71 16.39
CA LEU A 470 35.10 -3.44 17.17
C LEU A 470 35.77 -4.25 18.31
N ASP A 471 36.89 -4.93 18.01
CA ASP A 471 37.68 -5.66 19.01
C ASP A 471 38.19 -4.72 20.11
N ALA A 472 38.73 -3.56 19.72
CA ALA A 472 39.22 -2.55 20.67
C ALA A 472 38.11 -2.00 21.57
N ILE A 473 36.91 -1.75 21.02
CA ILE A 473 35.74 -1.29 21.80
C ILE A 473 35.35 -2.34 22.86
N LEU A 474 35.29 -3.62 22.48
CA LEU A 474 34.97 -4.72 23.40
C LEU A 474 36.04 -4.88 24.49
N ALA A 475 37.31 -4.93 24.09
CA ALA A 475 38.43 -5.09 25.01
C ALA A 475 38.52 -3.94 26.02
N GLN A 476 38.33 -2.70 25.55
CA GLN A 476 38.33 -1.52 26.41
C GLN A 476 37.18 -1.55 27.41
N ALA A 477 35.97 -1.95 26.99
CA ALA A 477 34.83 -2.04 27.91
C ALA A 477 35.05 -3.08 29.03
N VAL A 478 35.72 -4.20 28.74
CA VAL A 478 36.11 -5.19 29.75
C VAL A 478 37.22 -4.65 30.66
N ALA A 479 38.26 -4.04 30.08
CA ALA A 479 39.38 -3.45 30.83
C ALA A 479 38.92 -2.34 31.81
N ASP A 480 37.96 -1.53 31.39
CA ASP A 480 37.34 -0.47 32.19
C ASP A 480 36.32 -0.99 33.22
N GLY A 481 36.13 -2.32 33.32
CA GLY A 481 35.19 -2.95 34.24
C GLY A 481 33.73 -2.61 33.94
N LYS A 482 33.40 -2.26 32.70
CA LYS A 482 32.04 -1.90 32.28
C LYS A 482 31.18 -3.14 32.07
N VAL A 483 31.78 -4.23 31.58
CA VAL A 483 31.13 -5.54 31.44
C VAL A 483 32.10 -6.64 31.90
N PRO A 484 31.62 -7.78 32.44
CA PRO A 484 32.48 -8.92 32.77
C PRO A 484 33.03 -9.59 31.50
N GLY A 485 32.23 -9.55 30.45
CA GLY A 485 32.53 -9.95 29.10
C GLY A 485 31.35 -9.59 28.19
N ALA A 486 31.62 -9.52 26.89
CA ALA A 486 30.61 -9.29 25.87
C ALA A 486 31.03 -9.93 24.55
N SER A 487 30.05 -10.24 23.70
CA SER A 487 30.29 -10.68 22.33
C SER A 487 29.31 -10.06 21.35
N ILE A 488 29.77 -9.90 20.12
CA ILE A 488 29.00 -9.46 18.96
C ILE A 488 29.31 -10.36 17.77
N VAL A 489 28.29 -10.68 16.99
CA VAL A 489 28.41 -11.37 15.70
C VAL A 489 27.64 -10.61 14.65
N VAL A 490 28.23 -10.53 13.47
CA VAL A 490 27.71 -9.82 12.30
C VAL A 490 27.74 -10.75 11.11
N GLY A 491 26.65 -10.79 10.36
CA GLY A 491 26.54 -11.56 9.14
C GLY A 491 25.76 -10.86 8.04
N THR A 492 26.06 -11.23 6.81
CA THR A 492 25.23 -10.97 5.63
C THR A 492 24.28 -12.17 5.42
N PRO A 493 23.35 -12.16 4.45
CA PRO A 493 22.59 -13.37 4.16
C PRO A 493 23.49 -14.58 3.85
N ASP A 494 24.66 -14.34 3.26
CA ASP A 494 25.54 -15.37 2.70
C ASP A 494 26.54 -15.92 3.71
N GLU A 495 27.10 -15.09 4.60
CA GLU A 495 28.15 -15.52 5.52
C GLU A 495 28.17 -14.75 6.85
N ASP A 496 28.84 -15.35 7.85
CA ASP A 496 29.27 -14.64 9.05
C ASP A 496 30.50 -13.81 8.68
N ILE A 497 30.42 -12.48 8.79
CA ILE A 497 31.51 -11.59 8.38
C ILE A 497 32.40 -11.15 9.55
N TYR A 498 31.93 -11.28 10.78
CA TYR A 498 32.68 -10.95 11.99
C TYR A 498 32.13 -11.64 13.25
N PHE A 499 33.05 -12.13 14.09
CA PHE A 499 32.83 -12.52 15.47
C PHE A 499 33.83 -11.74 16.33
N GLY A 500 33.32 -11.06 17.35
CA GLY A 500 34.12 -10.37 18.35
C GLY A 500 33.69 -10.78 19.76
N ALA A 501 34.65 -10.99 20.65
CA ALA A 501 34.39 -11.26 22.06
C ALA A 501 35.53 -10.75 22.94
N ALA A 502 35.20 -10.38 24.17
CA ALA A 502 36.17 -10.06 25.20
C ALA A 502 35.62 -10.44 26.58
N GLY A 503 36.52 -10.78 27.50
CA GLY A 503 36.18 -11.07 28.90
C GLY A 503 35.74 -12.51 29.15
N HIS A 504 35.25 -12.76 30.36
CA HIS A 504 35.03 -14.12 30.89
C HIS A 504 33.54 -14.41 31.08
N LYS A 505 33.19 -15.71 31.12
CA LYS A 505 31.81 -16.18 31.31
C LYS A 505 31.25 -15.81 32.70
N VAL A 506 32.11 -15.63 33.69
CA VAL A 506 31.74 -15.27 35.07
C VAL A 506 32.59 -14.09 35.55
N LEU A 507 31.93 -13.07 36.14
CA LEU A 507 32.59 -11.89 36.69
C LEU A 507 33.67 -12.28 37.72
N ASN A 508 34.88 -11.77 37.52
CA ASN A 508 36.04 -12.01 38.39
C ASN A 508 36.37 -13.51 38.56
N GLU A 509 36.19 -14.33 37.52
CA GLU A 509 36.55 -15.75 37.53
C GLU A 509 37.20 -16.18 36.21
N PRO A 510 38.51 -15.94 36.02
CA PRO A 510 39.18 -16.33 34.78
C PRO A 510 39.10 -17.83 34.46
N SER A 511 39.02 -18.68 35.49
CA SER A 511 38.83 -20.13 35.35
C SER A 511 37.49 -20.53 34.74
N SER A 512 36.52 -19.61 34.63
CA SER A 512 35.24 -19.87 33.94
C SER A 512 35.37 -19.94 32.42
N GLY A 513 36.54 -19.57 31.88
CA GLY A 513 36.79 -19.49 30.44
C GLY A 513 36.37 -18.16 29.83
N GLU A 514 36.98 -17.84 28.69
CA GLU A 514 36.67 -16.64 27.90
C GLU A 514 35.36 -16.83 27.12
N ILE A 515 34.72 -15.71 26.76
CA ILE A 515 33.57 -15.75 25.84
C ILE A 515 34.09 -16.09 24.44
N ASP A 516 33.48 -17.11 23.84
CA ASP A 516 33.83 -17.68 22.54
C ASP A 516 32.57 -17.94 21.68
N GLU A 517 32.75 -18.51 20.49
CA GLU A 517 31.65 -18.76 19.53
C GLU A 517 30.63 -19.79 20.03
N ASP A 518 31.06 -20.70 20.90
CA ASP A 518 30.24 -21.77 21.49
C ASP A 518 29.54 -21.32 22.78
N THR A 519 29.77 -20.08 23.21
CA THR A 519 29.26 -19.56 24.46
C THR A 519 27.75 -19.36 24.39
N VAL A 520 27.04 -19.89 25.38
CA VAL A 520 25.58 -19.89 25.44
C VAL A 520 25.08 -18.68 26.22
N PHE A 521 24.09 -18.00 25.66
CA PHE A 521 23.42 -16.86 26.27
C PHE A 521 21.96 -17.20 26.57
N TRP A 522 21.46 -16.71 27.71
CA TRP A 522 20.03 -16.56 27.88
C TRP A 522 19.59 -15.29 27.15
N VAL A 523 18.99 -15.44 25.98
CA VAL A 523 18.71 -14.30 25.08
C VAL A 523 17.39 -13.59 25.38
N CYS A 524 16.67 -14.05 26.40
CA CYS A 524 15.44 -13.45 26.90
C CYS A 524 14.45 -13.12 25.76
N SER A 525 14.04 -11.86 25.64
CA SER A 525 13.03 -11.40 24.68
C SER A 525 13.38 -11.58 23.19
N HIS A 526 14.60 -11.99 22.84
CA HIS A 526 14.90 -12.50 21.50
C HIS A 526 13.99 -13.70 21.14
N THR A 527 13.61 -14.51 22.14
CA THR A 527 12.67 -15.64 22.00
C THR A 527 11.36 -15.25 21.30
N LYS A 528 10.92 -13.99 21.43
CA LYS A 528 9.66 -13.52 20.82
C LYS A 528 9.65 -13.61 19.31
N LEU A 529 10.78 -13.32 18.66
CA LEU A 529 10.88 -13.45 17.20
C LEU A 529 10.79 -14.93 16.78
N LEU A 530 11.49 -15.83 17.49
CA LEU A 530 11.41 -17.27 17.26
C LEU A 530 9.97 -17.77 17.39
N THR A 531 9.29 -17.43 18.49
CA THR A 531 7.89 -17.83 18.72
C THR A 531 6.93 -17.23 17.68
N THR A 532 7.20 -16.00 17.23
CA THR A 532 6.45 -15.38 16.12
C THR A 532 6.61 -16.17 14.83
N ILE A 533 7.85 -16.57 14.47
CA ILE A 533 8.13 -17.39 13.29
C ILE A 533 7.37 -18.72 13.36
N ALA A 534 7.43 -19.41 14.49
CA ALA A 534 6.70 -20.66 14.70
C ALA A 534 5.17 -20.48 14.54
N GLY A 535 4.61 -19.41 15.11
CA GLY A 535 3.20 -19.07 14.93
C GLY A 535 2.83 -18.76 13.48
N LEU A 536 3.72 -18.09 12.75
CA LEU A 536 3.54 -17.78 11.32
C LEU A 536 3.60 -19.03 10.45
N GLN A 537 4.46 -20.02 10.76
CA GLN A 537 4.48 -21.32 10.06
C GLN A 537 3.13 -22.06 10.17
N LEU A 538 2.49 -22.00 11.34
CA LEU A 538 1.14 -22.56 11.51
C LEU A 538 0.09 -21.78 10.71
N ILE A 539 0.28 -20.48 10.54
CA ILE A 539 -0.62 -19.66 9.71
C ILE A 539 -0.44 -19.96 8.22
N GLU A 540 0.80 -20.08 7.73
CA GLU A 540 1.08 -20.44 6.34
C GLU A 540 0.56 -21.84 5.97
N SER A 541 0.69 -22.79 6.89
CA SER A 541 0.17 -24.15 6.70
C SER A 541 -1.35 -24.26 6.87
N GLY A 542 -2.04 -23.15 7.18
CA GLY A 542 -3.48 -23.11 7.37
C GLY A 542 -3.99 -23.76 8.65
N LYS A 543 -3.09 -24.17 9.57
CA LYS A 543 -3.43 -24.75 10.88
C LYS A 543 -3.88 -23.70 11.90
N LEU A 544 -3.52 -22.45 11.67
CA LEU A 544 -3.90 -21.30 12.48
C LEU A 544 -4.31 -20.14 11.57
N ALA A 545 -5.18 -19.24 12.02
CA ALA A 545 -5.50 -18.02 11.28
C ALA A 545 -5.31 -16.77 12.15
N TYR A 546 -4.92 -15.65 11.54
CA TYR A 546 -4.76 -14.35 12.21
C TYR A 546 -5.99 -13.90 12.99
N GLU A 547 -7.19 -14.23 12.49
CA GLU A 547 -8.48 -13.84 13.06
C GLU A 547 -9.05 -14.88 14.03
N THR A 548 -8.32 -15.96 14.31
CA THR A 548 -8.76 -16.98 15.29
C THR A 548 -8.84 -16.33 16.67
N PRO A 549 -10.00 -16.40 17.35
CA PRO A 549 -10.09 -16.04 18.76
C PRO A 549 -9.17 -16.93 19.59
N VAL A 550 -8.35 -16.30 20.44
CA VAL A 550 -7.39 -17.04 21.28
C VAL A 550 -8.11 -17.93 22.27
N GLU A 551 -9.28 -17.51 22.77
CA GLU A 551 -10.10 -18.29 23.70
C GLU A 551 -10.58 -19.65 23.16
N ASP A 552 -10.66 -19.80 21.83
CA ASP A 552 -11.06 -21.06 21.20
C ASP A 552 -9.98 -22.15 21.38
N ILE A 553 -8.72 -21.75 21.61
CA ILE A 553 -7.57 -22.63 21.84
C ILE A 553 -7.13 -22.57 23.32
N ILE A 554 -7.27 -21.40 23.94
CA ILE A 554 -6.88 -21.08 25.31
C ILE A 554 -8.12 -20.65 26.12
N PRO A 555 -8.99 -21.58 26.53
CA PRO A 555 -10.18 -21.28 27.35
C PRO A 555 -9.89 -20.49 28.62
N GLU A 556 -8.67 -20.53 29.15
CA GLU A 556 -8.24 -19.74 30.30
C GLU A 556 -8.26 -18.22 30.04
N LEU A 557 -8.29 -17.81 28.76
CA LEU A 557 -8.42 -16.40 28.33
C LEU A 557 -9.84 -15.99 27.98
N LYS A 558 -10.84 -16.83 28.29
CA LYS A 558 -12.24 -16.49 28.05
C LYS A 558 -12.68 -15.34 28.97
N ASP A 559 -13.50 -14.43 28.42
CA ASP A 559 -14.11 -13.31 29.14
C ASP A 559 -13.09 -12.46 29.94
N PRO A 560 -12.02 -11.91 29.31
CA PRO A 560 -11.03 -11.11 30.01
C PRO A 560 -11.63 -9.78 30.49
N VAL A 561 -10.94 -9.09 31.40
CA VAL A 561 -11.37 -7.80 31.93
C VAL A 561 -10.38 -6.69 31.55
N VAL A 562 -10.89 -5.50 31.21
CA VAL A 562 -10.07 -4.30 30.99
C VAL A 562 -9.95 -3.53 32.30
N VAL A 563 -8.72 -3.20 32.68
CA VAL A 563 -8.37 -2.45 33.90
C VAL A 563 -8.19 -0.98 33.56
N ASP A 564 -8.83 -0.08 34.31
CA ASP A 564 -8.81 1.37 34.02
C ASP A 564 -7.42 2.00 34.23
N ASP A 565 -6.69 1.49 35.22
CA ASP A 565 -5.31 1.90 35.55
C ASP A 565 -4.50 0.68 36.02
N ILE A 566 -3.63 0.19 35.13
CA ILE A 566 -2.75 -0.97 35.36
C ILE A 566 -1.64 -0.72 36.40
N SER A 567 -1.46 0.52 36.86
CA SER A 567 -0.48 0.90 37.87
C SER A 567 -1.06 0.98 39.29
N SER A 568 -2.38 0.85 39.44
CA SER A 568 -3.08 1.03 40.72
C SER A 568 -3.51 -0.29 41.36
N GLU A 569 -3.24 -0.44 42.66
CA GLU A 569 -3.68 -1.58 43.48
C GLU A 569 -5.19 -1.60 43.77
N THR A 570 -5.92 -0.54 43.44
CA THR A 570 -7.36 -0.45 43.72
C THR A 570 -8.17 -0.10 42.47
N SER A 571 -7.56 -0.25 41.29
CA SER A 571 -8.17 0.10 40.02
C SER A 571 -9.46 -0.66 39.74
N ALA A 572 -10.46 0.06 39.22
CA ALA A 572 -11.68 -0.53 38.72
C ALA A 572 -11.41 -1.31 37.43
N PHE A 573 -12.31 -2.24 37.11
CA PHE A 573 -12.24 -3.03 35.90
C PHE A 573 -13.65 -3.26 35.33
N ARG A 574 -13.69 -3.58 34.03
CA ARG A 574 -14.91 -3.93 33.30
C ARG A 574 -14.66 -5.11 32.38
N PRO A 575 -15.68 -5.90 32.01
CA PRO A 575 -15.52 -6.94 30.97
C PRO A 575 -14.99 -6.34 29.67
N ALA A 576 -14.08 -7.06 29.00
CA ALA A 576 -13.64 -6.70 27.66
C ALA A 576 -14.78 -6.94 26.65
N GLU A 577 -14.93 -6.02 25.71
CA GLU A 577 -15.93 -6.14 24.63
C GLU A 577 -15.35 -6.85 23.41
N ASN A 578 -14.04 -6.70 23.17
CA ASN A 578 -13.34 -7.33 22.05
C ASN A 578 -12.67 -8.65 22.46
N LYS A 579 -12.69 -9.62 21.54
CA LYS A 579 -11.93 -10.86 21.70
C LYS A 579 -10.44 -10.65 21.42
N ILE A 580 -9.58 -11.34 22.16
CA ILE A 580 -8.15 -11.45 21.82
C ILE A 580 -8.03 -12.37 20.61
N LEU A 581 -7.38 -11.91 19.54
CA LEU A 581 -7.15 -12.66 18.31
C LEU A 581 -5.65 -12.98 18.16
N ILE A 582 -5.30 -14.01 17.39
CA ILE A 582 -3.90 -14.40 17.14
C ILE A 582 -3.06 -13.21 16.64
N LYS A 583 -3.60 -12.39 15.74
CA LYS A 583 -2.91 -11.18 15.24
C LYS A 583 -2.54 -10.20 16.35
N HIS A 584 -3.32 -10.14 17.44
CA HIS A 584 -3.05 -9.25 18.55
C HIS A 584 -1.86 -9.72 19.40
N LEU A 585 -1.64 -11.04 19.49
CA LEU A 585 -0.47 -11.63 20.17
C LEU A 585 0.82 -11.32 19.40
N LEU A 586 0.76 -11.33 18.07
CA LEU A 586 1.91 -11.15 17.18
C LEU A 586 2.47 -9.72 17.16
N ASN A 587 1.72 -8.72 17.63
CA ASN A 587 2.13 -7.30 17.55
C ASN A 587 1.88 -6.49 18.82
N HIS A 588 1.70 -7.15 19.96
CA HIS A 588 1.49 -6.51 21.27
C HIS A 588 0.25 -5.59 21.32
N THR A 589 -0.83 -5.97 20.63
CA THR A 589 -2.12 -5.25 20.66
C THR A 589 -3.22 -6.04 21.37
N SER A 590 -2.89 -7.10 22.11
CA SER A 590 -3.87 -7.94 22.82
C SER A 590 -4.42 -7.32 24.10
N GLY A 591 -3.78 -6.26 24.61
CA GLY A 591 -4.06 -5.72 25.93
C GLY A 591 -3.35 -6.46 27.06
N LEU A 592 -2.80 -7.65 26.82
CA LEU A 592 -1.98 -8.36 27.81
C LEU A 592 -0.74 -7.51 28.14
N TYR A 593 -0.43 -7.39 29.43
CA TYR A 593 0.66 -6.55 29.92
C TYR A 593 1.45 -7.27 31.02
N TYR A 594 2.71 -6.90 31.18
CA TYR A 594 3.47 -7.25 32.39
C TYR A 594 3.06 -6.32 33.52
N SER A 595 2.60 -6.88 34.63
CA SER A 595 2.13 -6.10 35.76
C SER A 595 3.25 -5.28 36.39
N GLN A 596 2.93 -4.00 36.66
CA GLN A 596 3.83 -3.10 37.38
C GLN A 596 3.82 -3.32 38.90
N LEU A 597 2.80 -4.02 39.41
CA LEU A 597 2.57 -4.26 40.84
C LEU A 597 3.19 -5.59 41.31
N ALA A 598 3.35 -6.56 40.41
CA ALA A 598 3.88 -7.89 40.69
C ALA A 598 5.32 -8.09 40.16
N LYS A 599 6.20 -7.11 40.44
CA LYS A 599 7.62 -7.15 40.05
C LYS A 599 8.44 -7.94 41.06
N ALA A 600 9.33 -8.79 40.56
CA ALA A 600 10.35 -9.46 41.35
C ALA A 600 11.71 -8.75 41.08
N SER A 601 12.28 -8.12 42.11
CA SER A 601 13.57 -7.39 42.03
C SER A 601 14.76 -8.35 42.11
N ALA A 602 15.95 -8.07 41.55
CA ALA A 602 16.53 -6.76 41.25
C ALA A 602 16.72 -6.54 39.73
N ASP A 603 15.96 -5.70 39.02
CA ASP A 603 15.04 -4.66 39.46
C ASP A 603 13.77 -4.52 38.59
N ASP A 604 13.39 -5.50 37.75
CA ASP A 604 12.10 -5.38 37.03
C ASP A 604 11.54 -6.62 36.33
N LEU A 605 12.00 -7.83 36.68
CA LEU A 605 11.48 -9.04 36.04
C LEU A 605 10.13 -9.42 36.66
N THR A 606 9.10 -9.67 35.85
CA THR A 606 7.80 -10.09 36.40
C THR A 606 7.93 -11.45 37.10
N LEU A 607 7.18 -11.65 38.17
CA LEU A 607 7.19 -12.91 38.94
C LEU A 607 7.04 -14.16 38.06
N GLY A 608 6.22 -14.06 36.99
CA GLY A 608 6.01 -15.08 35.96
C GLY A 608 7.24 -15.45 35.10
N TYR A 609 8.37 -14.78 35.29
CA TYR A 609 9.64 -15.04 34.61
C TYR A 609 10.81 -15.31 35.57
N THR A 610 10.54 -15.49 36.86
CA THR A 610 11.55 -15.89 37.85
C THR A 610 11.48 -17.39 38.09
N SER A 611 12.42 -18.00 38.80
CA SER A 611 12.25 -19.37 39.29
C SER A 611 11.43 -19.46 40.60
N ALA A 612 11.10 -18.34 41.24
CA ALA A 612 10.52 -18.33 42.59
C ALA A 612 9.12 -18.99 42.69
N PRO A 613 8.17 -18.74 41.77
CA PRO A 613 6.93 -19.52 41.69
C PRO A 613 7.09 -20.99 41.26
N TYR A 614 8.32 -21.44 40.94
CA TYR A 614 8.59 -22.59 40.08
C TYR A 614 9.39 -23.70 40.78
N ASN A 615 9.58 -23.63 42.10
CA ASN A 615 10.19 -24.69 42.89
C ASN A 615 9.26 -25.92 42.96
N GLY A 616 9.19 -26.70 41.87
CA GLY A 616 8.60 -28.04 41.87
C GLY A 616 7.89 -28.44 40.58
N ASN A 617 6.80 -27.75 40.22
CA ASN A 617 5.89 -28.14 39.13
C ASN A 617 5.19 -26.91 38.52
N PHE A 618 5.78 -26.30 37.49
CA PHE A 618 5.15 -25.18 36.78
C PHE A 618 4.08 -25.67 35.79
N SER A 619 2.81 -25.52 36.16
CA SER A 619 1.68 -25.87 35.29
C SER A 619 1.11 -24.64 34.58
N VAL A 620 0.41 -24.89 33.48
CA VAL A 620 -0.40 -23.88 32.77
C VAL A 620 -1.35 -23.15 33.73
N GLU A 621 -1.96 -23.89 34.66
CA GLU A 621 -2.86 -23.32 35.66
C GLU A 621 -2.15 -22.30 36.57
N GLN A 622 -0.93 -22.60 37.00
CA GLN A 622 -0.14 -21.68 37.82
C GLN A 622 0.25 -20.42 37.04
N PHE A 623 0.59 -20.56 35.76
CA PHE A 623 0.85 -19.40 34.90
C PHE A 623 -0.38 -18.49 34.82
N PHE A 624 -1.56 -19.04 34.52
CA PHE A 624 -2.79 -18.26 34.46
C PHE A 624 -3.19 -17.66 35.82
N LYS A 625 -2.90 -18.34 36.93
CA LYS A 625 -3.07 -17.79 38.27
C LYS A 625 -2.18 -16.58 38.51
N ILE A 626 -0.93 -16.59 38.03
CA ILE A 626 -0.01 -15.46 38.16
C ILE A 626 -0.52 -14.26 37.35
N ILE A 627 -0.87 -14.44 36.08
CA ILE A 627 -1.26 -13.30 35.23
C ILE A 627 -2.67 -12.78 35.52
N ARG A 628 -3.56 -13.60 36.11
CA ARG A 628 -4.89 -13.18 36.57
C ARG A 628 -4.82 -12.24 37.79
N GLU A 629 -3.78 -12.39 38.61
CA GLU A 629 -3.59 -11.63 39.84
C GLU A 629 -4.83 -11.68 40.77
N ARG A 630 -5.36 -10.52 41.16
CA ARG A 630 -6.56 -10.37 41.99
C ARG A 630 -7.86 -10.29 41.20
N PHE A 631 -7.79 -10.23 39.86
CA PHE A 631 -8.96 -10.00 39.02
C PHE A 631 -9.79 -11.28 38.84
N PRO A 632 -11.09 -11.16 38.54
CA PRO A 632 -11.95 -12.33 38.32
C PRO A 632 -11.59 -13.12 37.06
N SER A 633 -11.00 -12.45 36.06
CA SER A 633 -10.47 -13.04 34.83
C SER A 633 -9.17 -12.32 34.43
N VAL A 634 -8.50 -12.76 33.36
CA VAL A 634 -7.21 -12.21 32.93
C VAL A 634 -7.37 -10.71 32.63
N PRO A 635 -6.58 -9.84 33.28
CA PRO A 635 -6.65 -8.39 33.09
C PRO A 635 -5.94 -7.94 31.80
N LEU A 636 -6.50 -6.91 31.18
CA LEU A 636 -5.99 -6.25 29.98
C LEU A 636 -5.83 -4.74 30.25
N ALA A 637 -4.78 -4.15 29.69
CA ALA A 637 -4.51 -2.72 29.79
C ALA A 637 -5.45 -1.86 28.92
N PHE A 638 -6.08 -2.47 27.93
CA PHE A 638 -7.01 -1.84 26.99
C PHE A 638 -7.79 -2.93 26.23
N GLU A 639 -8.83 -2.53 25.50
CA GLU A 639 -9.57 -3.42 24.62
C GLU A 639 -8.67 -4.03 23.53
N PRO A 640 -8.70 -5.36 23.32
CA PRO A 640 -7.91 -5.98 22.25
C PRO A 640 -8.05 -5.26 20.91
N GLY A 641 -6.92 -4.90 20.30
CA GLY A 641 -6.83 -4.19 19.02
C GLY A 641 -6.89 -2.65 19.09
N THR A 642 -7.16 -2.04 20.26
CA THR A 642 -7.30 -0.56 20.38
C THR A 642 -6.06 0.14 20.92
N GLY A 643 -5.08 -0.61 21.40
CA GLY A 643 -3.87 -0.08 22.05
C GLY A 643 -2.62 -0.89 21.71
N TRP A 644 -1.48 -0.45 22.25
CA TRP A 644 -0.22 -1.20 22.21
C TRP A 644 0.41 -1.19 23.61
N ASN A 645 0.75 -2.37 24.14
CA ASN A 645 1.50 -2.51 25.39
C ASN A 645 2.30 -3.82 25.37
N TYR A 646 3.51 -3.77 25.90
CA TYR A 646 4.41 -4.91 25.95
C TYR A 646 3.96 -5.88 27.05
N GLY A 647 3.91 -7.17 26.74
CA GLY A 647 3.27 -8.15 27.63
C GLY A 647 3.34 -9.59 27.14
N TRP A 648 2.54 -10.45 27.79
CA TRP A 648 2.50 -11.91 27.68
C TRP A 648 2.09 -12.49 26.31
N GLY A 649 1.96 -11.66 25.27
CA GLY A 649 1.46 -12.06 23.96
C GLY A 649 2.21 -13.26 23.36
N CYS A 650 3.54 -13.24 23.40
CA CYS A 650 4.36 -14.32 22.86
C CYS A 650 4.34 -15.60 23.73
N ASP A 651 4.16 -15.47 25.04
CA ASP A 651 4.00 -16.61 25.94
C ASP A 651 2.71 -17.36 25.62
N ILE A 652 1.60 -16.62 25.50
CA ILE A 652 0.32 -17.18 25.05
C ILE A 652 0.43 -17.76 23.64
N LEU A 653 1.16 -17.12 22.72
CA LEU A 653 1.39 -17.65 21.38
C LEU A 653 2.16 -18.98 21.41
N GLY A 654 3.17 -19.10 22.28
CA GLY A 654 3.86 -20.36 22.53
C GLY A 654 2.88 -21.46 22.92
N PHE A 655 1.96 -21.15 23.82
CA PHE A 655 0.95 -22.11 24.25
C PHE A 655 -0.08 -22.46 23.16
N VAL A 656 -0.45 -21.48 22.34
CA VAL A 656 -1.28 -21.72 21.15
C VAL A 656 -0.59 -22.71 20.22
N ILE A 657 0.73 -22.57 19.98
CA ILE A 657 1.50 -23.50 19.15
C ILE A 657 1.44 -24.91 19.76
N GLU A 658 1.65 -25.03 21.07
CA GLU A 658 1.62 -26.33 21.76
C GLU A 658 0.27 -27.02 21.64
N ARG A 659 -0.83 -26.31 21.95
CA ARG A 659 -2.18 -26.87 21.86
C ARG A 659 -2.64 -27.14 20.43
N THR A 660 -2.19 -26.35 19.47
CA THR A 660 -2.56 -26.54 18.05
C THR A 660 -1.85 -27.74 17.45
N THR A 661 -0.62 -28.03 17.90
CA THR A 661 0.23 -29.07 17.29
C THR A 661 0.32 -30.37 18.09
N GLY A 662 0.03 -30.32 19.40
CA GLY A 662 0.26 -31.43 20.33
C GLY A 662 1.74 -31.66 20.67
N LYS A 663 2.66 -30.79 20.21
CA LYS A 663 4.10 -30.82 20.50
C LYS A 663 4.45 -29.72 21.49
N SER A 664 5.47 -29.92 22.32
CA SER A 664 6.02 -28.79 23.11
C SER A 664 6.58 -27.71 22.19
N LEU A 665 6.68 -26.47 22.67
CA LEU A 665 7.27 -25.37 21.92
C LEU A 665 8.73 -25.69 21.53
N HIS A 666 9.45 -26.40 22.39
CA HIS A 666 10.81 -26.87 22.10
C HIS A 666 10.84 -27.86 20.94
N GLU A 667 10.00 -28.90 20.97
CA GLU A 667 9.95 -29.92 19.89
C GLU A 667 9.54 -29.29 18.56
N TYR A 668 8.53 -28.41 18.57
CA TYR A 668 8.09 -27.72 17.36
C TYR A 668 9.21 -26.85 16.78
N CYS A 669 9.84 -25.99 17.60
CA CYS A 669 10.94 -25.15 17.14
C CYS A 669 12.17 -25.99 16.72
N LYS A 670 12.43 -27.12 17.39
CA LYS A 670 13.53 -28.01 17.02
C LYS A 670 13.34 -28.56 15.61
N GLU A 671 12.17 -29.13 15.31
CA GLU A 671 11.87 -29.72 14.00
C GLU A 671 11.76 -28.69 12.88
N HIS A 672 11.15 -27.53 13.17
CA HIS A 672 10.77 -26.58 12.12
C HIS A 672 11.67 -25.36 11.99
N ILE A 673 12.60 -25.13 12.93
CA ILE A 673 13.51 -23.97 12.92
C ILE A 673 14.95 -24.39 13.25
N PHE A 674 15.20 -25.07 14.37
CA PHE A 674 16.57 -25.33 14.81
C PHE A 674 17.30 -26.34 13.91
N GLU A 675 16.73 -27.52 13.68
CA GLU A 675 17.34 -28.54 12.82
C GLU A 675 17.48 -28.05 11.36
N PRO A 676 16.47 -27.40 10.74
CA PRO A 676 16.61 -26.82 9.40
C PRO A 676 17.73 -25.79 9.27
N LEU A 677 18.06 -25.08 10.36
CA LEU A 677 19.09 -24.04 10.38
C LEU A 677 20.39 -24.48 11.07
N GLY A 678 20.48 -25.73 11.52
CA GLY A 678 21.65 -26.25 12.25
C GLY A 678 21.90 -25.62 13.62
N MET A 679 20.89 -25.00 14.23
CA MET A 679 21.02 -24.29 15.51
C MET A 679 21.08 -25.27 16.68
N LYS A 680 21.99 -25.04 17.63
CA LYS A 680 22.06 -25.76 18.92
C LYS A 680 21.35 -24.97 20.01
N SER A 681 20.13 -24.53 19.73
CA SER A 681 19.30 -23.73 20.63
C SER A 681 18.26 -24.59 21.37
N GLY A 682 17.79 -24.12 22.51
CA GLY A 682 16.82 -24.87 23.29
C GLY A 682 16.09 -24.03 24.33
N PHE A 683 14.90 -24.52 24.70
CA PHE A 683 14.15 -24.04 25.87
C PHE A 683 14.52 -24.83 27.14
N TYR A 684 15.14 -26.00 26.96
CA TYR A 684 15.69 -26.82 28.04
C TYR A 684 17.21 -26.64 28.06
N VAL A 685 17.74 -26.29 29.23
CA VAL A 685 19.19 -26.12 29.42
C VAL A 685 19.84 -27.50 29.61
N THR A 686 20.52 -27.98 28.57
CA THR A 686 21.27 -29.24 28.61
C THR A 686 22.52 -29.10 29.49
N PRO A 687 23.14 -30.22 29.93
CA PRO A 687 24.41 -30.16 30.67
C PRO A 687 25.51 -29.39 29.93
N GLU A 688 25.62 -29.58 28.61
CA GLU A 688 26.58 -28.85 27.77
C GLU A 688 26.29 -27.34 27.73
N MET A 689 25.02 -26.95 27.55
CA MET A 689 24.63 -25.54 27.60
C MET A 689 24.94 -24.91 28.96
N ARG A 690 24.77 -25.67 30.06
CA ARG A 690 25.04 -25.18 31.41
C ARG A 690 26.52 -24.91 31.65
N GLU A 691 27.40 -25.72 31.06
CA GLU A 691 28.86 -25.53 31.13
C GLU A 691 29.32 -24.33 30.30
N LYS A 692 28.72 -24.14 29.13
CA LYS A 692 29.12 -23.10 28.16
C LYS A 692 28.46 -21.75 28.38
N ARG A 693 27.55 -21.60 29.35
CA ARG A 693 26.76 -20.37 29.50
C ARG A 693 27.54 -19.22 30.13
N VAL A 694 27.23 -18.01 29.68
CA VAL A 694 27.59 -16.79 30.43
C VAL A 694 26.67 -16.66 31.65
N HIS A 695 27.25 -16.39 32.80
CA HIS A 695 26.48 -16.10 34.01
C HIS A 695 25.98 -14.66 34.00
N LEU A 696 24.77 -14.46 34.51
CA LEU A 696 24.27 -13.11 34.76
C LEU A 696 25.24 -12.35 35.68
N THR A 697 25.24 -11.03 35.53
CA THR A 697 25.98 -10.09 36.37
C THR A 697 25.08 -8.89 36.63
N TYR A 698 25.09 -8.35 37.85
CA TYR A 698 24.25 -7.20 38.21
C TYR A 698 25.12 -5.99 38.56
N ARG A 699 24.76 -4.82 38.03
CA ARG A 699 25.33 -3.54 38.42
C ARG A 699 24.50 -2.95 39.54
N ASN A 700 25.12 -2.76 40.70
CA ASN A 700 24.48 -2.15 41.85
C ASN A 700 24.25 -0.65 41.67
N LYS A 701 23.55 -0.02 42.62
CA LYS A 701 23.18 1.41 42.57
C LYS A 701 24.42 2.32 42.63
N GLU A 702 25.53 1.83 43.17
CA GLU A 702 26.83 2.50 43.21
C GLU A 702 27.61 2.35 41.88
N GLY A 703 27.05 1.64 40.89
CA GLY A 703 27.63 1.46 39.56
C GLY A 703 28.63 0.31 39.43
N LYS A 704 28.83 -0.49 40.48
CA LYS A 704 29.79 -1.60 40.52
C LYS A 704 29.15 -2.90 40.06
N LEU A 705 29.91 -3.70 39.30
CA LEU A 705 29.49 -5.05 38.90
C LEU A 705 29.64 -6.04 40.06
N GLU A 706 28.63 -6.87 40.25
CA GLU A 706 28.56 -7.95 41.22
C GLU A 706 28.08 -9.24 40.55
N ARG A 707 28.57 -10.39 41.04
CA ARG A 707 28.15 -11.70 40.54
C ARG A 707 26.64 -11.87 40.74
N TRP A 708 26.00 -12.53 39.78
CA TRP A 708 24.62 -12.96 39.96
C TRP A 708 24.56 -14.16 40.90
N ALA A 709 24.46 -13.89 42.21
CA ALA A 709 24.36 -14.90 43.25
C ALA A 709 22.94 -15.49 43.33
N ASN A 710 22.32 -15.79 42.18
CA ASN A 710 20.92 -16.20 42.04
C ASN A 710 19.93 -15.25 42.73
N GLN A 711 20.16 -13.93 42.66
CA GLN A 711 19.26 -12.94 43.29
C GLN A 711 17.80 -13.13 42.82
N LEU A 712 17.63 -13.45 41.55
CA LEU A 712 16.41 -14.05 40.98
C LEU A 712 16.86 -15.30 40.23
N GLY A 713 16.38 -16.48 40.62
CA GLY A 713 16.75 -17.69 39.89
C GLY A 713 16.24 -17.65 38.45
N THR A 714 17.06 -18.18 37.53
CA THR A 714 16.77 -18.22 36.10
C THR A 714 15.77 -19.32 35.77
N ILE A 715 15.05 -19.16 34.66
CA ILE A 715 14.06 -20.15 34.22
C ILE A 715 14.77 -21.31 33.54
N GLU A 716 14.82 -22.46 34.20
CA GLU A 716 15.33 -23.72 33.64
C GLU A 716 14.25 -24.81 33.76
N PRO A 717 13.32 -24.92 32.79
CA PRO A 717 12.26 -25.92 32.83
C PRO A 717 12.83 -27.35 32.82
N ASP A 718 12.20 -28.26 33.55
CA ASP A 718 12.56 -29.68 33.58
C ASP A 718 11.84 -30.43 32.45
N PRO A 719 12.56 -31.05 31.50
CA PRO A 719 11.94 -31.73 30.36
C PRO A 719 11.11 -32.96 30.75
N THR A 720 11.27 -33.49 31.97
CA THR A 720 10.52 -34.66 32.46
C THR A 720 9.14 -34.31 33.02
N LYS A 721 8.81 -33.02 33.10
CA LYS A 721 7.57 -32.52 33.69
C LYS A 721 6.75 -31.79 32.64
N ALA A 722 5.42 -31.88 32.77
CA ALA A 722 4.50 -31.12 31.92
C ALA A 722 4.58 -29.62 32.28
N HIS A 723 5.28 -28.85 31.47
CA HIS A 723 5.55 -27.43 31.72
C HIS A 723 5.06 -26.54 30.58
N PHE A 724 4.65 -25.32 30.96
CA PHE A 724 4.50 -24.21 30.04
C PHE A 724 5.88 -23.64 29.69
N LEU A 725 6.29 -23.71 28.43
CA LEU A 725 7.54 -23.10 27.95
C LEU A 725 7.30 -21.63 27.59
N GLN A 726 8.07 -20.72 28.20
CA GLN A 726 7.88 -19.28 27.98
C GLN A 726 8.35 -18.84 26.60
N GLY A 727 7.43 -18.76 25.63
CA GLY A 727 7.67 -18.20 24.30
C GLY A 727 8.09 -16.72 24.27
N GLY A 728 7.99 -16.02 25.41
CA GLY A 728 8.43 -14.64 25.57
C GLY A 728 9.89 -14.46 25.98
N ILE A 729 10.52 -15.45 26.64
CA ILE A 729 11.85 -15.27 27.26
C ILE A 729 12.73 -16.54 27.33
N GLY A 730 12.19 -17.73 27.08
CA GLY A 730 12.79 -19.00 27.50
C GLY A 730 13.95 -19.56 26.67
N LEU A 731 14.41 -18.88 25.60
CA LEU A 731 15.43 -19.42 24.71
C LEU A 731 16.86 -19.27 25.27
N TYR A 732 17.60 -20.37 25.24
CA TYR A 732 19.05 -20.42 25.40
C TYR A 732 19.68 -20.79 24.06
N THR A 733 20.69 -20.03 23.64
CA THR A 733 21.34 -20.19 22.33
C THR A 733 22.72 -19.54 22.31
N THR A 734 23.57 -19.91 21.36
CA THR A 734 24.75 -19.12 21.00
C THR A 734 24.33 -17.89 20.17
N LEU A 735 25.17 -16.86 20.13
CA LEU A 735 24.89 -15.70 19.28
C LEU A 735 24.98 -16.05 17.78
N LYS A 736 25.87 -16.97 17.40
CA LYS A 736 25.99 -17.48 16.02
C LYS A 736 24.74 -18.22 15.55
N ASP A 737 24.19 -19.10 16.39
CA ASP A 737 22.95 -19.81 16.05
C ASP A 737 21.79 -18.84 15.88
N TYR A 738 21.68 -17.82 16.75
CA TYR A 738 20.65 -16.81 16.60
C TYR A 738 20.86 -15.96 15.33
N LEU A 739 22.12 -15.62 15.02
CA LEU A 739 22.48 -14.91 13.79
C LEU A 739 22.10 -15.74 12.55
N ALA A 740 22.30 -17.06 12.56
CA ALA A 740 21.92 -17.95 11.45
C ALA A 740 20.42 -17.83 11.12
N MET A 741 19.55 -17.76 12.13
CA MET A 741 18.13 -17.49 11.94
C MET A 741 17.89 -16.12 11.30
N LEU A 742 18.57 -15.07 11.76
CA LEU A 742 18.39 -13.73 11.21
C LEU A 742 18.86 -13.64 9.74
N ARG A 743 20.04 -14.20 9.45
CA ARG A 743 20.61 -14.28 8.10
C ARG A 743 19.68 -15.03 7.16
N HIS A 744 19.10 -16.15 7.62
CA HIS A 744 18.13 -16.91 6.84
C HIS A 744 16.88 -16.09 6.50
N LEU A 745 16.36 -15.26 7.42
CA LEU A 745 15.24 -14.36 7.11
C LEU A 745 15.60 -13.34 6.02
N LEU A 746 16.82 -12.77 6.03
CA LEU A 746 17.27 -11.89 4.95
C LEU A 746 17.39 -12.66 3.62
N LEU A 747 17.94 -13.87 3.65
CA LEU A 747 18.07 -14.74 2.48
C LEU A 747 16.71 -15.11 1.86
N VAL A 748 15.71 -15.39 2.69
CA VAL A 748 14.32 -15.61 2.27
C VAL A 748 13.73 -14.34 1.68
N LYS A 749 13.93 -13.18 2.33
CA LYS A 749 13.42 -11.89 1.85
C LYS A 749 13.94 -11.53 0.45
N GLU A 750 15.19 -11.91 0.14
CA GLU A 750 15.81 -11.74 -1.17
C GLU A 750 15.35 -12.78 -2.21
N GLY A 751 14.59 -13.81 -1.79
CA GLY A 751 14.15 -14.89 -2.66
C GLY A 751 15.25 -15.89 -3.02
N ARG A 752 16.33 -15.96 -2.23
CA ARG A 752 17.51 -16.82 -2.49
C ARG A 752 17.58 -18.07 -1.62
N ALA A 753 16.77 -18.17 -0.58
CA ALA A 753 16.75 -19.33 0.30
C ALA A 753 16.22 -20.59 -0.41
N GLN A 754 16.97 -21.69 -0.38
CA GLN A 754 16.58 -22.97 -1.01
C GLN A 754 15.49 -23.71 -0.22
N ASN A 755 15.64 -23.75 1.11
CA ASN A 755 14.69 -24.37 2.04
C ASN A 755 14.19 -23.31 3.03
N PRO A 756 13.30 -22.41 2.59
CA PRO A 756 12.87 -21.29 3.42
C PRO A 756 11.99 -21.79 4.59
N ILE A 757 12.23 -21.31 5.81
CA ILE A 757 11.41 -21.69 6.99
C ILE A 757 10.06 -20.96 7.05
N LEU A 758 9.89 -19.93 6.20
CA LEU A 758 8.71 -19.10 5.99
C LEU A 758 8.68 -18.67 4.52
N SER A 759 7.52 -18.36 3.96
CA SER A 759 7.44 -17.79 2.60
C SER A 759 8.04 -16.39 2.52
N VAL A 760 8.42 -15.97 1.30
CA VAL A 760 8.93 -14.63 1.01
C VAL A 760 7.91 -13.56 1.43
N GLU A 761 6.62 -13.80 1.19
CA GLU A 761 5.52 -12.89 1.56
C GLU A 761 5.41 -12.74 3.09
N THR A 762 5.54 -13.84 3.82
CA THR A 762 5.45 -13.82 5.29
C THR A 762 6.66 -13.17 5.93
N VAL A 763 7.87 -13.44 5.42
CA VAL A 763 9.07 -12.71 5.86
C VAL A 763 8.94 -11.23 5.54
N ASN A 764 8.43 -10.85 4.36
CA ASN A 764 8.17 -9.45 4.04
C ASN A 764 7.18 -8.80 5.02
N SER A 765 6.24 -9.56 5.58
CA SER A 765 5.30 -9.06 6.58
C SER A 765 5.92 -8.73 7.94
N LEU A 766 7.03 -9.39 8.32
CA LEU A 766 7.80 -9.07 9.54
C LEU A 766 8.32 -7.61 9.49
N PHE A 767 8.72 -7.15 8.29
CA PHE A 767 9.26 -5.81 8.04
C PHE A 767 8.19 -4.78 7.65
N ALA A 768 6.91 -5.10 7.82
CA ALA A 768 5.80 -4.17 7.60
C ALA A 768 5.20 -3.75 8.94
N LEU A 769 4.94 -2.44 9.10
CA LEU A 769 4.20 -1.92 10.25
C LEU A 769 2.81 -2.57 10.32
N SER A 770 2.50 -3.16 11.47
CA SER A 770 1.26 -3.91 11.72
C SER A 770 0.31 -3.15 12.66
N ILE A 771 0.79 -2.08 13.30
CA ILE A 771 0.00 -1.23 14.20
C ILE A 771 -0.28 0.15 13.56
N PRO A 772 -1.40 0.82 13.88
CA PRO A 772 -1.67 2.19 13.46
C PRO A 772 -0.61 3.19 13.92
N GLN A 773 -0.39 4.26 13.13
CA GLN A 773 0.64 5.27 13.41
C GLN A 773 0.48 5.95 14.78
N TYR A 774 -0.76 6.15 15.27
CA TYR A 774 -0.98 6.77 16.58
C TYR A 774 -0.45 5.92 17.75
N LEU A 775 -0.30 4.60 17.57
CA LEU A 775 0.27 3.69 18.57
C LEU A 775 1.80 3.66 18.55
N HIS A 776 2.45 4.23 17.53
CA HIS A 776 3.92 4.31 17.49
C HIS A 776 4.46 5.03 18.72
N LYS A 777 3.73 6.03 19.24
CA LYS A 777 4.15 6.77 20.42
C LYS A 777 4.24 5.90 21.67
N SER A 778 3.35 4.91 21.81
CA SER A 778 3.39 3.93 22.90
C SER A 778 4.64 3.06 22.81
N VAL A 779 5.01 2.64 21.59
CA VAL A 779 6.25 1.89 21.32
C VAL A 779 7.48 2.73 21.69
N GLU A 780 7.52 4.00 21.26
CA GLU A 780 8.61 4.92 21.60
C GLU A 780 8.71 5.20 23.09
N LEU A 781 7.57 5.33 23.80
CA LEU A 781 7.56 5.60 25.23
C LEU A 781 8.11 4.41 26.01
N PHE A 782 7.69 3.20 25.65
CA PHE A 782 8.17 1.97 26.27
C PHE A 782 9.64 1.69 25.96
N SER A 783 10.03 1.71 24.68
CA SER A 783 11.38 1.36 24.25
C SER A 783 12.39 2.49 24.41
N THR A 784 11.93 3.73 24.55
CA THR A 784 12.68 5.00 24.50
C THR A 784 13.40 5.29 23.18
N TRP A 785 13.39 4.36 22.23
CA TRP A 785 13.83 4.59 20.87
C TRP A 785 12.87 5.57 20.18
N LYS A 786 13.41 6.38 19.27
CA LYS A 786 12.63 7.37 18.52
C LYS A 786 12.39 6.90 17.11
N ASN A 787 11.27 7.35 16.56
CA ASN A 787 10.90 7.09 15.17
C ASN A 787 10.81 5.58 14.91
N VAL A 788 10.17 4.88 15.84
CA VAL A 788 9.91 3.44 15.77
C VAL A 788 8.41 3.15 15.68
N GLY A 789 8.09 2.01 15.07
CA GLY A 789 6.77 1.41 15.15
C GLY A 789 6.91 -0.10 15.40
N PHE A 790 5.81 -0.84 15.28
CA PHE A 790 5.82 -2.29 15.50
C PHE A 790 5.21 -3.03 14.31
N GLY A 791 5.90 -4.07 13.85
CA GLY A 791 5.48 -5.00 12.82
C GLY A 791 4.90 -6.28 13.41
N ILE A 792 5.04 -7.39 12.72
CA ILE A 792 4.71 -8.73 13.24
C ILE A 792 5.98 -9.26 13.91
N GLY A 793 6.00 -9.31 15.24
CA GLY A 793 7.14 -9.78 16.05
C GLY A 793 8.37 -8.87 16.12
N LEU A 794 8.41 -7.75 15.39
CA LEU A 794 9.57 -6.85 15.33
C LEU A 794 9.20 -5.40 15.64
N CYS A 795 10.05 -4.71 16.40
CA CYS A 795 10.09 -3.25 16.36
C CYS A 795 10.81 -2.82 15.09
N LEU A 796 10.29 -1.79 14.41
CA LEU A 796 10.77 -1.34 13.11
C LEU A 796 11.21 0.11 13.15
N ALA A 797 12.37 0.41 12.57
CA ALA A 797 12.79 1.78 12.29
C ALA A 797 11.87 2.39 11.23
N THR A 798 11.26 3.54 11.52
CA THR A 798 10.34 4.21 10.57
C THR A 798 11.04 5.25 9.67
N GLU A 799 12.30 5.55 9.99
CA GLU A 799 13.24 6.41 9.26
C GLU A 799 14.67 5.87 9.39
N ASP A 800 15.61 6.46 8.65
CA ASP A 800 17.03 6.15 8.78
C ASP A 800 17.58 6.76 10.08
N TRP A 801 18.29 5.96 10.86
CA TRP A 801 18.96 6.42 12.07
C TRP A 801 20.35 7.00 11.72
N PRO A 802 20.68 8.22 12.18
CA PRO A 802 21.98 8.83 11.87
C PRO A 802 23.16 7.95 12.29
N GLY A 803 23.95 7.50 11.32
CA GLY A 803 25.12 6.64 11.56
C GLY A 803 24.76 5.23 12.04
N GLY A 804 23.55 4.75 11.75
CA GLY A 804 23.09 3.42 12.15
C GLY A 804 22.06 2.85 11.17
N ARG A 805 21.17 2.02 11.72
CA ARG A 805 20.10 1.30 11.01
C ARG A 805 19.32 2.14 10.00
N ARG A 806 19.06 1.57 8.82
CA ARG A 806 18.19 2.17 7.80
C ARG A 806 16.72 1.95 8.12
N LYS A 807 15.87 2.78 7.53
CA LYS A 807 14.42 2.65 7.60
C LYS A 807 13.98 1.24 7.21
N GLY A 808 13.12 0.65 8.02
CA GLY A 808 12.63 -0.71 7.83
C GLY A 808 13.46 -1.78 8.53
N SER A 809 14.59 -1.42 9.15
CA SER A 809 15.34 -2.33 10.02
C SER A 809 14.46 -2.86 11.14
N GLY A 810 14.52 -4.18 11.38
CA GLY A 810 13.81 -4.85 12.45
C GLY A 810 14.73 -5.22 13.59
N PHE A 811 14.32 -5.01 14.83
CA PHE A 811 15.20 -5.17 15.99
C PHE A 811 14.45 -5.34 17.31
N TRP A 812 15.16 -5.84 18.31
CA TRP A 812 14.71 -5.83 19.70
C TRP A 812 15.88 -5.98 20.68
N TYR A 813 15.57 -6.04 21.98
CA TYR A 813 16.53 -6.28 23.06
C TYR A 813 16.00 -7.31 24.06
N GLY A 814 16.91 -8.03 24.71
CA GLY A 814 16.63 -8.96 25.81
C GLY A 814 16.87 -8.33 27.18
N TRP A 815 16.19 -8.87 28.20
CA TRP A 815 16.30 -8.39 29.57
C TRP A 815 17.74 -8.45 30.09
N ALA A 816 18.45 -9.56 29.82
CA ALA A 816 19.85 -9.81 30.20
C ALA A 816 20.88 -9.11 29.29
N GLY A 817 20.62 -7.88 28.86
CA GLY A 817 21.60 -7.08 28.10
C GLY A 817 21.99 -7.69 26.74
N THR A 818 21.04 -8.32 26.04
CA THR A 818 21.24 -8.80 24.67
C THR A 818 20.53 -7.91 23.66
N TYR A 819 21.05 -7.81 22.44
CA TYR A 819 20.47 -7.00 21.36
C TYR A 819 20.57 -7.74 20.04
N TYR A 820 19.62 -7.50 19.14
CA TYR A 820 19.77 -7.90 17.73
C TYR A 820 19.11 -6.90 16.79
N PHE A 821 19.57 -6.88 15.54
CA PHE A 821 18.84 -6.27 14.44
C PHE A 821 19.08 -6.99 13.11
N LEU A 822 18.17 -6.72 12.17
CA LEU A 822 18.27 -7.04 10.76
C LEU A 822 17.99 -5.75 9.99
N ASP A 823 18.87 -5.39 9.09
CA ASP A 823 18.73 -4.24 8.20
C ASP A 823 18.64 -4.72 6.76
N PRO A 824 17.42 -4.87 6.20
CA PRO A 824 17.26 -5.36 4.83
C PRO A 824 17.78 -4.41 3.76
N GLU A 825 18.01 -3.13 4.07
CA GLU A 825 18.51 -2.16 3.10
C GLU A 825 20.02 -2.32 2.93
N THR A 826 20.76 -2.51 4.03
CA THR A 826 22.21 -2.75 3.98
C THR A 826 22.57 -4.23 3.89
N GLY A 827 21.62 -5.14 4.08
CA GLY A 827 21.85 -6.58 3.98
C GLY A 827 22.65 -7.15 5.15
N ILE A 828 22.55 -6.58 6.36
CA ILE A 828 23.23 -7.12 7.55
C ILE A 828 22.28 -7.54 8.65
N ALA A 829 22.70 -8.55 9.40
CA ALA A 829 22.14 -8.95 10.67
C ALA A 829 23.22 -8.95 11.76
N VAL A 830 22.84 -8.57 12.98
CA VAL A 830 23.75 -8.44 14.11
C VAL A 830 23.11 -8.99 15.37
N VAL A 831 23.90 -9.70 16.18
CA VAL A 831 23.50 -10.17 17.51
C VAL A 831 24.60 -9.84 18.51
N TYR A 832 24.21 -9.36 19.70
CA TYR A 832 25.11 -9.01 20.79
C TYR A 832 24.60 -9.58 22.12
N GLY A 833 25.52 -9.91 23.03
CA GLY A 833 25.17 -10.28 24.39
C GLY A 833 26.26 -9.97 25.42
N SER A 834 25.83 -9.53 26.62
CA SER A 834 26.71 -9.33 27.79
C SER A 834 26.22 -9.95 29.11
N GLN A 835 24.95 -10.36 29.22
CA GLN A 835 24.35 -10.90 30.46
C GLN A 835 24.45 -9.94 31.67
N VAL A 836 24.51 -8.63 31.44
CA VAL A 836 24.56 -7.60 32.49
C VAL A 836 23.18 -7.01 32.75
N LEU A 837 22.86 -6.85 34.04
CA LEU A 837 21.63 -6.29 34.60
C LEU A 837 21.94 -5.05 35.44
N PRO A 838 20.97 -4.16 35.73
CA PRO A 838 19.55 -4.22 35.35
C PRO A 838 19.34 -4.11 33.83
N THR A 839 18.14 -4.46 33.36
CA THR A 839 17.83 -4.33 31.93
C THR A 839 18.05 -2.91 31.46
N ARG A 840 18.63 -2.77 30.27
CA ARG A 840 19.07 -1.47 29.72
C ARG A 840 20.10 -0.76 30.61
N ASP A 841 21.01 -1.53 31.21
CA ASP A 841 22.19 -1.01 31.90
C ASP A 841 22.86 0.10 31.07
N PRO A 842 23.10 1.29 31.65
CA PRO A 842 23.61 2.43 30.89
C PRO A 842 24.94 2.17 30.19
N GLU A 843 25.83 1.36 30.77
CA GLU A 843 27.13 1.07 30.15
C GLU A 843 26.98 0.04 29.03
N VAL A 844 26.09 -0.95 29.18
CA VAL A 844 25.74 -1.87 28.08
C VAL A 844 25.09 -1.13 26.92
N VAL A 845 24.16 -0.20 27.18
CA VAL A 845 23.50 0.60 26.13
C VAL A 845 24.51 1.47 25.39
N LYS A 846 25.46 2.09 26.10
CA LYS A 846 26.55 2.87 25.48
C LYS A 846 27.47 1.97 24.65
N LEU A 847 27.84 0.80 25.16
CA LEU A 847 28.68 -0.15 24.44
C LEU A 847 27.99 -0.62 23.15
N TRP A 848 26.70 -0.98 23.23
CA TRP A 848 25.91 -1.34 22.05
C TRP A 848 25.87 -0.22 21.01
N ASP A 849 25.61 1.04 21.42
CA ASP A 849 25.57 2.20 20.53
C ASP A 849 26.94 2.49 19.88
N GLN A 850 28.04 2.31 20.62
CA GLN A 850 29.41 2.44 20.09
C GLN A 850 29.71 1.38 19.04
N LEU A 851 29.38 0.12 19.31
CA LEU A 851 29.58 -0.99 18.39
C LEU A 851 28.74 -0.81 17.11
N GLU A 852 27.47 -0.44 17.24
CA GLU A 852 26.58 -0.20 16.09
C GLU A 852 27.10 0.96 15.24
N LYS A 853 27.50 2.09 15.84
CA LYS A 853 28.07 3.22 15.08
C LYS A 853 29.37 2.85 14.39
N ALA A 854 30.25 2.11 15.06
CA ALA A 854 31.51 1.66 14.46
C ALA A 854 31.26 0.75 13.25
N LEU A 855 30.23 -0.10 13.32
CA LEU A 855 29.81 -0.98 12.23
C LEU A 855 29.36 -0.19 10.99
N TYR A 856 28.51 0.83 11.18
CA TYR A 856 27.97 1.64 10.07
C TYR A 856 28.92 2.73 9.58
N ALA A 857 29.90 3.16 10.38
CA ALA A 857 30.82 4.23 10.01
C ALA A 857 31.86 3.83 8.94
N ASN A 858 32.13 2.53 8.76
CA ASN A 858 33.25 2.04 7.96
C ASN A 858 32.87 0.91 6.98
N ALA A 859 31.59 0.80 6.61
CA ALA A 859 31.14 -0.09 5.56
C ALA A 859 31.49 0.52 4.19
N GLU A 860 32.35 -0.15 3.42
CA GLU A 860 32.59 0.23 2.03
C GLU A 860 31.42 -0.29 1.18
N GLU A 861 30.73 0.60 0.46
CA GLU A 861 29.93 0.21 -0.69
C GLU A 861 30.90 -0.14 -1.82
N THR A 862 31.23 -1.43 -1.97
CA THR A 862 32.04 -1.90 -3.10
C THR A 862 31.14 -2.09 -4.31
N ASP A 863 31.27 -1.21 -5.30
CA ASP A 863 30.78 -1.41 -6.67
C ASP A 863 31.70 -2.45 -7.36
N ASP A 864 31.33 -3.75 -7.31
CA ASP A 864 31.91 -4.79 -8.18
C ASP A 864 30.93 -5.21 -9.29
#